data_AF-A0A815A583-F1
#
_entry.id   AF-A0A815A583-F1
#
_cell.length_a   1.000
_cell.length_b   1.000
_cell.length_c   1.000
_cell.angle_alpha   90.00
_cell.angle_beta   90.00
_cell.angle_gamma   90.00
#
_symmetry.space_group_name_H-M   'P 1'
#
loop_
_entity.id
_entity.type
_entity.pdbx_description
1 polymer ?
#
loop_
_entity_poly.entity_id
_entity_poly.type
_entity_poly.pdbx_seq_one_letter_code
_entity_poly.pdbx_strand_id
1 'polypeptide(L)'
;MSEVSLKLCEAESCARVAATLCGHCKKNVCRRHFNEHADQLVQELNPLADRINALTETLTSFTLTNYKLKLFNQLIQWRDKAIKEIHELYKFKKRKLTLLLDDNEEVFLQQATDHLDGAEILKNETATFINDNDVTFEQLNILKGKINELEDAVNETHTHLVYCDIKPVLIDYESILIHSTGNNYMNGGTLLCADYQMRLNDFYGRSRQKWNLIYKASKNGFRAQDFHLCSDNKGPTITIIQSENNNCLFGGYTAKPWTSDNKYRSDPRAFLFTLKNPYGIHPTKFLCKRTGINAIGHAAATGPYFGGVVENETHFIDIQVSDASNHNDLSTSSFPASYIDTTGKGNKLFAGDSNFMVKDIEVYGCVVIIFADIKTMMLCRKIIRNSRMEYQQVALIVLLTIISINASHYRGGSLSWSIHDDSTNGSSSTVVVRITQRHSYRKTYSVNTYCDQTTIANNNVIGDGNVICLGNCSGYSINGTYYIIPTFDTNVPCTDYSDEFDYSSGEGSVDVIVPKDTRFTYAVQSCCWISLLHGGSDWSLALVVDTHQRRNGKYNNSPKTSSSPVVQVQIGQTHVIPIPMADSDGDALRCRWGQNLIECGGICDPKGILQQFPCQLSYEATTLGYEGVALVIEDYDPNLIECGGICDPKGILQQFPCQLSYEATTLGYEGVALVIEDYDPVTNETYSSIPLQFLIRIVNQIPVTVPPDFNYTGAPLLQPCTVPPVYIGDRHHGACIGVKSNSTVIERIVVRVPCNESSTTITDILTVSPPGMSKSSISLDPDDNNTYIMYIQWTPRPDQYGIHQLCLTPVDSVGQTGQQVCYTFQVDVEPPNFINGSMTPQGLVPRNQAIWSISTDQDVIPPSQRAAYIRYFKQMSNGADVEVLRVNAAVDVIYQARQLVINTGSTIWEEGAQYYILFDSGIALINQSCGIESAPLANKSFWTFQIAAPNNTTQKPTTRKTTVTTTRRTTITTTHKTTTTTAMTTPLPSVTTTTTAGAVITSGIPPNGVCPNWLPFGTVLSLTSSALQPNYTFCFTVNTTFADVTIAANTWAPCSTWKISGTADPLLDLFTPETSTGPPVAQNDDGNSISHLNCYGAVLSYRLKKGNHRVIVRHQKCAYGNFELRLSSETTNSLK
;
A
#
# COMPACT_ATOMS: atom_id res chain seq x y z
N MET A 1 1.99 88.26 61.75
CA MET A 1 0.93 87.24 61.66
C MET A 1 1.22 86.39 60.44
N SER A 2 1.60 85.13 60.72
CA SER A 2 1.91 83.99 59.83
C SER A 2 2.57 84.28 58.48
N GLU A 3 3.91 84.25 58.48
CA GLU A 3 4.73 84.00 57.28
C GLU A 3 4.25 82.73 56.57
N VAL A 4 3.58 82.88 55.43
CA VAL A 4 3.40 81.78 54.49
C VAL A 4 4.74 81.63 53.78
N SER A 5 5.56 80.66 54.20
CA SER A 5 6.81 80.36 53.51
C SER A 5 6.47 79.83 52.11
N LEU A 6 6.67 80.69 51.11
CA LEU A 6 6.47 80.34 49.70
C LEU A 6 7.59 79.37 49.32
N LYS A 7 7.27 78.08 49.25
CA LYS A 7 8.23 77.05 48.83
C LYS A 7 8.70 77.34 47.41
N LEU A 8 10.01 77.39 47.23
CA LEU A 8 10.63 77.57 45.92
C LEU A 8 10.61 76.24 45.14
N CYS A 9 10.64 76.35 43.82
CA CYS A 9 10.70 75.20 42.91
C CYS A 9 12.01 74.44 43.13
N GLU A 10 11.91 73.16 43.44
CA GLU A 10 13.06 72.28 43.76
C GLU A 10 13.76 71.72 42.50
N ALA A 11 13.61 72.39 41.36
CA ALA A 11 14.31 72.07 40.12
C ALA A 11 15.64 72.83 40.08
N GLU A 12 16.72 72.19 39.63
CA GLU A 12 18.05 72.82 39.57
C GLU A 12 17.98 74.17 38.84
N SER A 13 18.56 75.21 39.44
CA SER A 13 18.62 76.56 38.87
C SER A 13 17.27 77.31 38.74
N CYS A 14 16.20 76.89 39.45
CA CYS A 14 14.90 77.56 39.38
C CYS A 14 14.58 78.43 40.62
N ALA A 15 14.43 79.74 40.43
CA ALA A 15 14.04 80.66 41.51
C ALA A 15 12.53 80.95 41.59
N ARG A 16 11.68 80.20 40.86
CA ARG A 16 10.23 80.43 40.83
C ARG A 16 9.54 79.78 42.02
N VAL A 17 8.43 80.36 42.49
CA VAL A 17 7.59 79.74 43.53
C VAL A 17 6.97 78.45 43.01
N ALA A 18 6.99 77.40 43.83
CA ALA A 18 6.35 76.13 43.52
C ALA A 18 4.83 76.29 43.46
N ALA A 19 4.21 75.70 42.44
CA ALA A 19 2.78 75.79 42.19
C ALA A 19 2.04 74.53 42.63
N THR A 20 2.71 73.37 42.61
CA THR A 20 2.14 72.07 42.99
C THR A 20 3.23 71.06 43.29
N LEU A 21 2.88 69.94 43.94
CA LEU A 21 3.76 68.80 44.17
C LEU A 21 3.67 67.84 42.97
N CYS A 22 4.78 67.54 42.31
CA CYS A 22 4.79 66.59 41.21
C CYS A 22 4.59 65.16 41.73
N GLY A 23 3.56 64.46 41.24
CA GLY A 23 3.26 63.09 41.66
C GLY A 23 4.35 62.07 41.30
N HIS A 24 5.12 62.31 40.23
CA HIS A 24 6.17 61.45 39.72
C HIS A 24 7.46 61.51 40.58
N CYS A 25 8.02 62.71 40.76
CA CYS A 25 9.29 62.89 41.49
C CYS A 25 9.10 63.32 42.96
N LYS A 26 7.86 63.56 43.41
CA LYS A 26 7.51 64.02 44.77
C LYS A 26 8.18 65.31 45.22
N LYS A 27 8.58 66.18 44.27
CA LYS A 27 9.18 67.50 44.53
C LYS A 27 8.19 68.64 44.27
N ASN A 28 8.34 69.75 45.00
CA ASN A 28 7.54 70.95 44.80
C ASN A 28 8.06 71.70 43.56
N VAL A 29 7.25 71.79 42.51
CA VAL A 29 7.67 72.34 41.21
C VAL A 29 6.77 73.52 40.81
N CYS A 30 7.35 74.52 40.15
CA CYS A 30 6.57 75.60 39.56
C CYS A 30 5.79 75.07 38.34
N ARG A 31 4.75 75.80 37.92
CA ARG A 31 3.86 75.38 36.83
C ARG A 31 4.59 75.10 35.51
N ARG A 32 5.70 75.80 35.24
CA ARG A 32 6.54 75.54 34.07
C ARG A 32 7.22 74.16 34.14
N HIS A 33 7.93 73.85 35.22
CA HIS A 33 8.60 72.55 35.39
C HIS A 33 7.61 71.40 35.54
N PHE A 34 6.40 71.65 36.09
CA PHE A 34 5.33 70.66 36.08
C PHE A 34 4.89 70.31 34.66
N ASN A 35 4.71 71.33 33.80
CA ASN A 35 4.38 71.11 32.40
C ASN A 35 5.53 70.44 31.65
N GLU A 36 6.80 70.78 31.92
CA GLU A 36 7.94 70.11 31.31
C GLU A 36 8.02 68.61 31.69
N HIS A 37 7.71 68.25 32.94
CA HIS A 37 7.57 66.84 33.34
C HIS A 37 6.35 66.15 32.72
N ALA A 38 5.22 66.86 32.59
CA ALA A 38 4.04 66.34 31.91
C ALA A 38 4.29 66.12 30.42
N ASP A 39 5.04 67.03 29.78
CA ASP A 39 5.48 66.92 28.39
C ASP A 39 6.46 65.77 28.23
N GLN A 40 7.37 65.53 29.18
CA GLN A 40 8.24 64.34 29.20
C GLN A 40 7.42 63.04 29.31
N LEU A 41 6.39 63.01 30.16
CA LEU A 41 5.48 61.87 30.26
C LEU A 41 4.70 61.63 28.96
N VAL A 42 4.20 62.69 28.32
CA VAL A 42 3.55 62.59 27.00
C VAL A 42 4.54 62.15 25.91
N GLN A 43 5.80 62.61 25.98
CA GLN A 43 6.88 62.15 25.09
C GLN A 43 7.23 60.68 25.31
N GLU A 44 7.00 60.09 26.49
CA GLU A 44 7.16 58.65 26.71
C GLU A 44 5.89 57.84 26.37
N LEU A 45 4.70 58.43 26.53
CA LEU A 45 3.43 57.77 26.19
C LEU A 45 3.19 57.70 24.68
N ASN A 46 3.58 58.71 23.90
CA ASN A 46 3.38 58.72 22.45
C ASN A 46 4.09 57.53 21.76
N PRO A 47 5.37 57.22 22.03
CA PRO A 47 6.04 56.02 21.52
C PRO A 47 5.37 54.71 21.94
N LEU A 48 4.73 54.66 23.11
CA LEU A 48 4.01 53.48 23.57
C LEU A 48 2.67 53.31 22.84
N ALA A 49 1.95 54.40 22.60
CA ALA A 49 0.73 54.38 21.78
C ALA A 49 1.05 54.00 20.33
N ASP A 50 2.14 54.53 19.76
CA ASP A 50 2.63 54.15 18.44
C ASP A 50 3.06 52.68 18.39
N ARG A 51 3.71 52.16 19.45
CA ARG A 51 4.03 50.72 19.57
C ARG A 51 2.79 49.85 19.68
N ILE A 52 1.75 50.27 20.41
CA ILE A 52 0.49 49.53 20.53
C ILE A 52 -0.26 49.52 19.20
N ASN A 53 -0.31 50.66 18.49
CA ASN A 53 -0.90 50.75 17.17
C ASN A 53 -0.14 49.88 16.15
N ALA A 54 1.20 49.91 16.17
CA ALA A 54 2.04 49.05 15.34
C ALA A 54 1.85 47.56 15.68
N LEU A 55 1.72 47.20 16.96
CA LEU A 55 1.41 45.83 17.39
C LEU A 55 0.01 45.40 16.93
N THR A 56 -0.97 46.30 16.95
CA THR A 56 -2.35 46.03 16.53
C THR A 56 -2.43 45.87 15.00
N GLU A 57 -1.72 46.69 14.23
CA GLU A 57 -1.56 46.50 12.78
C GLU A 57 -0.82 45.18 12.47
N THR A 58 0.20 44.84 13.26
CA THR A 58 0.92 43.57 13.11
C THR A 58 -0.01 42.39 13.37
N LEU A 59 -0.78 42.41 14.47
CA LEU A 59 -1.74 41.35 14.84
C LEU A 59 -2.91 41.23 13.86
N THR A 60 -3.41 42.33 13.31
CA THR A 60 -4.47 42.32 12.29
C THR A 60 -3.95 41.86 10.91
N SER A 61 -2.66 42.05 10.63
CA SER A 61 -2.01 41.48 9.44
C SER A 61 -1.78 39.96 9.54
N PHE A 62 -1.73 39.40 10.75
CA PHE A 62 -1.65 37.96 11.05
C PHE A 62 -3.01 37.26 10.86
N THR A 63 -3.60 37.37 9.68
CA THR A 63 -4.62 36.41 9.24
C THR A 63 -3.94 35.26 8.49
N LEU A 64 -4.42 34.03 8.71
CA LEU A 64 -3.92 32.85 8.00
C LEU A 64 -3.94 33.05 6.48
N THR A 65 -4.91 33.82 5.98
CA THR A 65 -5.05 34.22 4.57
C THR A 65 -3.90 35.07 4.08
N ASN A 66 -3.48 36.12 4.80
CA ASN A 66 -2.37 36.99 4.39
C ASN A 66 -1.02 36.26 4.44
N TYR A 67 -0.82 35.40 5.45
CA TYR A 67 0.38 34.58 5.54
C TYR A 67 0.47 33.55 4.40
N LYS A 68 -0.66 32.92 4.06
CA LYS A 68 -0.78 32.03 2.90
C LYS A 68 -0.52 32.76 1.58
N LEU A 69 -1.04 33.97 1.41
CA LEU A 69 -0.81 34.79 0.21
C LEU A 69 0.66 35.22 0.07
N LYS A 70 1.32 35.56 1.18
CA LYS A 70 2.76 35.88 1.23
C LYS A 70 3.62 34.69 0.84
N LEU A 71 3.31 33.50 1.38
CA LEU A 71 4.00 32.25 1.04
C LEU A 71 3.81 31.88 -0.44
N PHE A 72 2.59 32.01 -0.97
CA PHE A 72 2.32 31.74 -2.38
C PHE A 72 3.02 32.73 -3.31
N ASN A 73 3.06 34.02 -2.97
CA ASN A 73 3.81 35.00 -3.75
C ASN A 73 5.33 34.74 -3.74
N GLN A 74 5.88 34.25 -2.62
CA GLN A 74 7.28 33.82 -2.57
C GLN A 74 7.54 32.62 -3.47
N LEU A 75 6.65 31.61 -3.46
CA LEU A 75 6.72 30.45 -4.35
C LEU A 75 6.67 30.85 -5.84
N ILE A 76 5.80 31.80 -6.20
CA ILE A 76 5.70 32.32 -7.57
C ILE A 76 7.00 33.03 -7.98
N GLN A 77 7.55 33.88 -7.12
CA GLN A 77 8.82 34.56 -7.39
C GLN A 77 9.99 33.58 -7.55
N TRP A 78 10.02 32.50 -6.77
CA TRP A 78 11.05 31.46 -6.88
C TRP A 78 10.95 30.66 -8.16
N ARG A 79 9.72 30.26 -8.54
CA ARG A 79 9.46 29.60 -9.83
C ARG A 79 9.95 30.46 -10.99
N ASP A 80 9.58 31.73 -11.01
CA ASP A 80 9.89 32.62 -12.14
C ASP A 80 11.40 32.91 -12.25
N LYS A 81 12.12 32.95 -11.12
CA LYS A 81 13.59 33.07 -11.09
C LYS A 81 14.29 31.81 -11.63
N ALA A 82 13.85 30.63 -11.20
CA ALA A 82 14.42 29.35 -11.65
C ALA A 82 14.24 29.15 -13.16
N ILE A 83 13.07 29.49 -13.70
CA ILE A 83 12.79 29.41 -15.14
C ILE A 83 13.73 30.32 -15.93
N LYS A 84 14.03 31.52 -15.43
CA LYS A 84 14.93 32.47 -16.10
C LYS A 84 16.38 31.95 -16.16
N GLU A 85 16.86 31.32 -15.10
CA GLU A 85 18.21 30.76 -15.04
C GLU A 85 18.38 29.53 -15.96
N ILE A 86 17.35 28.68 -16.07
CA ILE A 86 17.30 27.56 -17.04
C ILE A 86 17.47 28.07 -18.47
N HIS A 87 16.75 29.15 -18.79
CA HIS A 87 16.62 29.63 -20.16
C HIS A 87 17.94 30.21 -20.72
N GLU A 88 18.72 30.87 -19.88
CA GLU A 88 20.03 31.42 -20.27
C GLU A 88 21.09 30.32 -20.44
N LEU A 89 21.04 29.27 -19.63
CA LEU A 89 21.94 28.12 -19.73
C LEU A 89 21.71 27.31 -21.02
N TYR A 90 20.45 27.17 -21.43
CA TYR A 90 20.06 26.54 -22.69
C TYR A 90 20.67 27.28 -23.90
N LYS A 91 20.54 28.61 -23.94
CA LYS A 91 21.07 29.44 -25.04
C LYS A 91 22.59 29.30 -25.20
N PHE A 92 23.31 29.26 -24.08
CA PHE A 92 24.77 29.13 -24.09
C PHE A 92 25.24 27.78 -24.65
N LYS A 93 24.62 26.66 -24.23
CA LYS A 93 25.01 25.33 -24.69
C LYS A 93 24.71 25.10 -26.18
N LYS A 94 23.55 25.58 -26.67
CA LYS A 94 23.15 25.44 -28.08
C LYS A 94 24.19 26.02 -29.04
N ARG A 95 24.71 27.22 -28.72
CA ARG A 95 25.67 27.93 -29.58
C ARG A 95 27.03 27.21 -29.69
N LYS A 96 27.42 26.45 -28.68
CA LYS A 96 28.68 25.70 -28.65
C LYS A 96 28.62 24.40 -29.46
N LEU A 97 27.44 23.77 -29.53
CA LEU A 97 27.24 22.53 -30.28
C LEU A 97 27.25 22.77 -31.80
N THR A 98 26.61 23.85 -32.26
CA THR A 98 26.55 24.17 -33.69
C THR A 98 27.93 24.33 -34.32
N LEU A 99 28.89 24.93 -33.60
CA LEU A 99 30.25 25.13 -34.09
C LEU A 99 31.09 23.85 -34.19
N LEU A 100 30.69 22.75 -33.55
CA LEU A 100 31.45 21.49 -33.56
C LEU A 100 31.01 20.52 -34.67
N LEU A 101 29.80 20.70 -35.20
CA LEU A 101 29.21 19.79 -36.18
C LEU A 101 29.57 20.19 -37.62
N ASP A 102 29.66 21.50 -37.91
CA ASP A 102 29.92 22.01 -39.25
C ASP A 102 31.35 21.65 -39.78
N ASP A 103 32.31 21.33 -38.91
CA ASP A 103 33.71 21.02 -39.30
C ASP A 103 33.93 19.57 -39.80
N ASN A 104 32.97 18.64 -39.60
CA ASN A 104 33.18 17.19 -39.82
C ASN A 104 32.32 16.57 -40.96
N GLU A 105 31.41 17.34 -41.56
CA GLU A 105 30.42 16.81 -42.51
C GLU A 105 31.03 16.37 -43.86
N GLU A 106 32.03 17.08 -44.36
CA GLU A 106 32.60 16.87 -45.70
C GLU A 106 33.43 15.57 -45.80
N VAL A 107 34.13 15.20 -44.73
CA VAL A 107 34.94 13.96 -44.65
C VAL A 107 34.05 12.72 -44.65
N PHE A 108 32.89 12.81 -44.02
CA PHE A 108 31.96 11.69 -43.87
C PHE A 108 31.30 11.31 -45.21
N LEU A 109 30.91 12.32 -46.01
CA LEU A 109 30.25 12.10 -47.30
C LEU A 109 31.17 11.42 -48.33
N GLN A 110 32.47 11.66 -48.25
CA GLN A 110 33.45 11.02 -49.14
C GLN A 110 33.58 9.52 -48.84
N GLN A 111 33.72 9.14 -47.56
CA GLN A 111 33.87 7.73 -47.15
C GLN A 111 32.62 6.90 -47.47
N ALA A 112 31.42 7.48 -47.34
CA ALA A 112 30.18 6.79 -47.67
C ALA A 112 30.05 6.49 -49.18
N THR A 113 30.63 7.32 -50.03
CA THR A 113 30.61 7.12 -51.49
C THR A 113 31.53 5.98 -51.92
N ASP A 114 32.73 5.90 -51.34
CA ASP A 114 33.72 4.87 -51.67
C ASP A 114 33.23 3.44 -51.33
N HIS A 115 32.46 3.30 -50.23
CA HIS A 115 31.88 2.00 -49.83
C HIS A 115 30.77 1.53 -50.77
N LEU A 116 29.98 2.46 -51.33
CA LEU A 116 28.92 2.14 -52.29
C LEU A 116 29.50 1.59 -53.60
N ASP A 117 30.59 2.18 -54.09
CA ASP A 117 31.28 1.71 -55.30
C ASP A 117 31.84 0.29 -55.10
N GLY A 118 32.39 -0.01 -53.92
CA GLY A 118 32.89 -1.35 -53.56
C GLY A 118 31.78 -2.42 -53.56
N ALA A 119 30.59 -2.07 -53.09
CA ALA A 119 29.45 -2.99 -53.07
C ALA A 119 28.97 -3.35 -54.49
N GLU A 120 29.00 -2.40 -55.41
CA GLU A 120 28.54 -2.60 -56.79
C GLU A 120 29.49 -3.52 -57.58
N ILE A 121 30.80 -3.43 -57.33
CA ILE A 121 31.80 -4.33 -57.92
C ILE A 121 31.55 -5.78 -57.47
N LEU A 122 31.34 -6.01 -56.17
CA LEU A 122 31.09 -7.35 -55.63
C LEU A 122 29.77 -7.95 -56.15
N LYS A 123 28.75 -7.12 -56.31
CA LYS A 123 27.47 -7.53 -56.89
C LYS A 123 27.63 -8.03 -58.33
N ASN A 124 28.45 -7.35 -59.13
CA ASN A 124 28.72 -7.75 -60.51
C ASN A 124 29.57 -9.04 -60.59
N GLU A 125 30.60 -9.19 -59.76
CA GLU A 125 31.40 -10.43 -59.65
C GLU A 125 30.51 -11.63 -59.26
N THR A 126 29.59 -11.43 -58.31
CA THR A 126 28.64 -12.47 -57.87
C THR A 126 27.72 -12.91 -59.01
N ALA A 127 27.20 -11.96 -59.79
CA ALA A 127 26.31 -12.25 -60.91
C ALA A 127 27.02 -13.02 -62.04
N THR A 128 28.31 -12.75 -62.29
CA THR A 128 29.09 -13.52 -63.27
C THR A 128 29.29 -14.98 -62.85
N PHE A 129 29.60 -15.23 -61.57
CA PHE A 129 29.75 -16.59 -61.06
C PHE A 129 28.46 -17.42 -61.15
N ILE A 130 27.30 -16.81 -60.92
CA ILE A 130 26.00 -17.49 -61.02
C ILE A 130 25.71 -17.95 -62.46
N ASN A 131 26.13 -17.19 -63.47
CA ASN A 131 25.81 -17.48 -64.86
C ASN A 131 26.70 -18.57 -65.49
N ASP A 132 27.94 -18.72 -65.04
CA ASP A 132 28.89 -19.69 -65.62
C ASP A 132 28.65 -21.14 -65.15
N ASN A 133 27.76 -21.36 -64.17
CA ASN A 133 27.28 -22.66 -63.69
C ASN A 133 28.35 -23.70 -63.26
N ASP A 134 29.60 -23.28 -63.08
CA ASP A 134 30.69 -24.12 -62.58
C ASP A 134 31.54 -23.35 -61.55
N VAL A 135 30.91 -22.99 -60.41
CA VAL A 135 31.55 -22.25 -59.32
C VAL A 135 32.17 -23.22 -58.32
N THR A 136 33.45 -23.04 -58.04
CA THR A 136 34.16 -23.85 -57.03
C THR A 136 33.94 -23.30 -55.62
N PHE A 137 33.99 -24.18 -54.61
CA PHE A 137 33.88 -23.80 -53.20
C PHE A 137 34.95 -22.80 -52.75
N GLU A 138 36.12 -22.82 -53.39
CA GLU A 138 37.21 -21.89 -53.10
C GLU A 138 36.90 -20.48 -53.59
N GLN A 139 36.36 -20.34 -54.80
CA GLN A 139 35.90 -19.04 -55.33
C GLN A 139 34.74 -18.46 -54.52
N LEU A 140 33.82 -19.30 -54.03
CA LEU A 140 32.72 -18.86 -53.18
C LEU A 140 33.20 -18.35 -51.81
N ASN A 141 34.22 -18.98 -51.23
CA ASN A 141 34.80 -18.54 -49.95
C ASN A 141 35.57 -17.22 -50.09
N ILE A 142 36.27 -17.00 -51.21
CA ILE A 142 36.93 -15.72 -51.50
C ILE A 142 35.91 -14.58 -51.61
N LEU A 143 34.80 -14.81 -52.32
CA LEU A 143 33.74 -13.81 -52.47
C LEU A 143 33.08 -13.46 -51.14
N LYS A 144 32.81 -14.46 -50.28
CA LYS A 144 32.30 -14.25 -48.92
C LYS A 144 33.27 -13.44 -48.06
N GLY A 145 34.58 -13.70 -48.19
CA GLY A 145 35.62 -12.91 -47.51
C GLY A 145 35.57 -11.43 -47.88
N LYS A 146 35.49 -11.12 -49.18
CA LYS A 146 35.40 -9.72 -49.64
C LYS A 146 34.13 -9.00 -49.19
N ILE A 147 32.99 -9.71 -49.09
CA ILE A 147 31.73 -9.14 -48.60
C ILE A 147 31.85 -8.80 -47.12
N ASN A 148 32.40 -9.70 -46.31
CA ASN A 148 32.60 -9.46 -44.88
C ASN A 148 33.55 -8.28 -44.63
N GLU A 149 34.62 -8.14 -45.41
CA GLU A 149 35.54 -6.99 -45.29
C GLU A 149 34.85 -5.65 -45.60
N LEU A 150 33.94 -5.61 -46.58
CA LEU A 150 33.16 -4.41 -46.89
C LEU A 150 32.11 -4.11 -45.80
N GLU A 151 31.47 -5.13 -45.25
CA GLU A 151 30.53 -4.99 -44.12
C GLU A 151 31.23 -4.43 -42.88
N ASP A 152 32.43 -4.91 -42.57
CA ASP A 152 33.23 -4.40 -41.45
C ASP A 152 33.63 -2.92 -41.64
N ALA A 153 34.03 -2.52 -42.85
CA ALA A 153 34.42 -1.15 -43.16
C ALA A 153 33.24 -0.15 -43.09
N VAL A 154 32.04 -0.57 -43.54
CA VAL A 154 30.81 0.22 -43.41
C VAL A 154 30.41 0.38 -41.93
N ASN A 155 30.53 -0.70 -41.15
CA ASN A 155 30.23 -0.68 -39.72
C ASN A 155 31.19 0.22 -38.94
N GLU A 156 32.48 0.23 -39.27
CA GLU A 156 33.48 1.12 -38.64
C GLU A 156 33.21 2.59 -38.94
N THR A 157 32.76 2.92 -40.15
CA THR A 157 32.40 4.29 -40.53
C THR A 157 31.14 4.76 -39.79
N HIS A 158 30.19 3.86 -39.53
CA HIS A 158 28.97 4.14 -38.76
C HIS A 158 29.25 4.45 -37.29
N THR A 159 30.22 3.79 -36.65
CA THR A 159 30.57 4.01 -35.24
C THR A 159 31.22 5.37 -34.98
N HIS A 160 31.89 5.98 -35.97
CA HIS A 160 32.55 7.29 -35.81
C HIS A 160 31.59 8.49 -35.74
N LEU A 161 30.33 8.37 -36.17
CA LEU A 161 29.33 9.45 -36.12
C LEU A 161 28.63 9.63 -34.76
N VAL A 162 28.75 8.68 -33.83
CA VAL A 162 27.88 8.57 -32.65
C VAL A 162 28.47 9.24 -31.39
N TYR A 163 29.26 10.31 -31.53
CA TYR A 163 29.88 10.97 -30.37
C TYR A 163 29.71 12.49 -30.35
N CYS A 164 28.45 12.95 -30.27
CA CYS A 164 28.12 14.30 -29.80
C CYS A 164 26.82 14.33 -28.99
N ASP A 165 26.71 13.49 -27.95
CA ASP A 165 25.61 13.59 -26.98
C ASP A 165 25.95 14.60 -25.87
N ILE A 166 25.33 15.78 -25.92
CA ILE A 166 25.40 16.77 -24.83
C ILE A 166 24.45 16.34 -23.70
N LYS A 167 25.01 15.97 -22.55
CA LYS A 167 24.25 15.67 -21.33
C LYS A 167 23.38 16.85 -20.86
N PRO A 168 22.14 16.59 -20.40
CA PRO A 168 21.24 17.60 -19.85
C PRO A 168 21.84 18.26 -18.60
N VAL A 169 21.56 19.55 -18.40
CA VAL A 169 21.88 20.21 -17.13
C VAL A 169 20.79 19.85 -16.14
N LEU A 170 21.17 19.10 -15.10
CA LEU A 170 20.35 18.87 -13.93
C LEU A 170 20.31 20.16 -13.10
N ILE A 171 19.13 20.73 -12.93
CA ILE A 171 18.89 21.69 -11.84
C ILE A 171 18.46 20.88 -10.64
N ASP A 172 19.26 21.02 -9.60
CA ASP A 172 19.24 20.19 -8.41
C ASP A 172 17.95 20.43 -7.60
N TYR A 173 17.24 19.33 -7.35
CA TYR A 173 15.91 19.28 -6.72
C TYR A 173 15.95 19.61 -5.23
N GLU A 174 17.14 19.78 -4.64
CA GLU A 174 17.32 20.07 -3.21
C GLU A 174 17.27 21.57 -2.83
N SER A 175 16.95 22.46 -3.77
CA SER A 175 16.75 23.88 -3.45
C SER A 175 15.38 24.21 -2.81
N ILE A 176 14.49 23.23 -2.58
CA ILE A 176 13.08 23.49 -2.19
C ILE A 176 12.54 22.76 -0.93
N LEU A 177 13.25 21.85 -0.25
CA LEU A 177 12.68 21.17 0.94
C LEU A 177 13.36 21.53 2.28
N ILE A 178 12.52 21.92 3.24
CA ILE A 178 12.83 22.31 4.61
C ILE A 178 13.10 21.06 5.47
N HIS A 179 14.22 21.11 6.20
CA HIS A 179 14.76 20.14 7.16
C HIS A 179 13.79 19.56 8.21
N SER A 180 13.79 18.23 8.39
CA SER A 180 14.00 17.62 9.71
C SER A 180 14.37 16.12 9.66
N THR A 181 15.44 15.77 10.39
CA THR A 181 15.91 14.45 10.88
C THR A 181 16.67 13.51 9.92
N GLY A 182 18.00 13.40 10.12
CA GLY A 182 18.59 12.06 10.37
C GLY A 182 19.91 11.62 9.73
N ASN A 183 20.46 12.28 8.71
CA ASN A 183 21.67 11.76 8.03
C ASN A 183 22.98 12.36 8.60
N ASN A 184 23.57 11.72 9.62
CA ASN A 184 24.92 12.05 10.10
C ASN A 184 25.99 11.31 9.25
N TYR A 185 26.62 12.04 8.32
CA TYR A 185 27.70 11.51 7.46
C TYR A 185 29.09 11.70 8.07
N MET A 186 29.27 12.72 8.92
CA MET A 186 30.52 13.07 9.60
C MET A 186 30.38 12.78 11.11
N ASN A 187 30.71 11.56 11.52
CA ASN A 187 30.47 11.09 12.89
C ASN A 187 31.47 11.69 13.90
N GLY A 188 30.94 12.12 15.06
CA GLY A 188 31.72 12.63 16.19
C GLY A 188 32.08 14.11 16.12
N GLY A 189 31.74 14.77 15.00
CA GLY A 189 31.95 16.18 14.73
C GLY A 189 30.98 17.14 15.41
N THR A 190 31.37 18.41 15.47
CA THR A 190 30.53 19.51 16.00
C THR A 190 30.52 20.76 15.13
N LEU A 191 31.42 20.89 14.16
CA LEU A 191 31.52 22.09 13.33
C LEU A 191 30.53 22.13 12.15
N LEU A 192 29.94 20.99 11.77
CA LEU A 192 29.17 20.85 10.54
C LEU A 192 27.69 20.56 10.79
N CYS A 193 26.81 21.38 10.23
CA CYS A 193 25.40 21.04 10.06
C CYS A 193 25.21 20.02 8.93
N ALA A 194 24.02 19.40 8.85
CA ALA A 194 23.70 18.38 7.84
C ALA A 194 23.98 18.85 6.39
N ASP A 195 23.60 20.09 6.06
CA ASP A 195 23.83 20.67 4.72
C ASP A 195 25.30 20.70 4.33
N TYR A 196 26.18 21.09 5.26
CA TYR A 196 27.60 21.12 5.00
C TYR A 196 28.21 19.72 4.92
N GLN A 197 27.70 18.75 5.68
CA GLN A 197 28.13 17.36 5.56
C GLN A 197 27.78 16.78 4.19
N MET A 198 26.57 17.04 3.70
CA MET A 198 26.13 16.66 2.34
C MET A 198 27.00 17.33 1.29
N ARG A 199 27.24 18.64 1.41
CA ARG A 199 28.02 19.37 0.43
C ARG A 199 29.48 18.92 0.33
N LEU A 200 30.06 18.52 1.45
CA LEU A 200 31.40 17.91 1.46
C LEU A 200 31.43 16.54 0.77
N ASN A 201 30.38 15.75 0.93
CA ASN A 201 30.23 14.47 0.22
C ASN A 201 30.02 14.67 -1.29
N ASP A 202 29.30 15.70 -1.71
CA ASP A 202 29.20 16.10 -3.12
C ASP A 202 30.57 16.49 -3.68
N PHE A 203 31.34 17.30 -2.93
CA PHE A 203 32.69 17.70 -3.34
C PHE A 203 33.63 16.51 -3.43
N TYR A 204 33.50 15.54 -2.53
CA TYR A 204 34.24 14.30 -2.57
C TYR A 204 33.83 13.40 -3.76
N GLY A 205 32.59 13.52 -4.23
CA GLY A 205 32.04 12.72 -5.33
C GLY A 205 31.39 11.40 -4.86
N ARG A 206 31.04 11.28 -3.57
CA ARG A 206 30.26 10.16 -3.02
C ARG A 206 29.28 10.67 -1.96
N SER A 207 28.01 10.82 -2.35
CA SER A 207 26.92 11.42 -1.54
C SER A 207 26.68 10.72 -0.19
N ARG A 208 26.90 9.40 -0.10
CA ARG A 208 26.69 8.60 1.12
C ARG A 208 27.97 8.22 1.88
N GLN A 209 29.12 8.83 1.56
CA GLN A 209 30.37 8.52 2.26
C GLN A 209 30.26 8.84 3.75
N LYS A 210 30.63 7.88 4.60
CA LYS A 210 30.74 8.08 6.04
C LYS A 210 32.17 8.38 6.44
N TRP A 211 32.33 9.31 7.35
CA TRP A 211 33.61 9.73 7.88
C TRP A 211 33.58 9.68 9.40
N ASN A 212 34.72 9.30 10.00
CA ASN A 212 34.87 9.29 11.44
C ASN A 212 35.89 10.35 11.86
N LEU A 213 35.54 11.12 12.87
CA LEU A 213 36.44 12.09 13.48
C LEU A 213 37.69 11.38 14.04
N ILE A 214 38.87 11.75 13.54
CA ILE A 214 40.16 11.21 13.99
C ILE A 214 40.98 12.22 14.80
N TYR A 215 40.75 13.52 14.60
CA TYR A 215 41.38 14.59 15.38
C TYR A 215 40.41 15.75 15.55
N LYS A 216 40.36 16.30 16.77
CA LYS A 216 39.67 17.55 17.06
C LYS A 216 40.54 18.42 17.94
N ALA A 217 40.91 19.61 17.49
CA ALA A 217 41.87 20.46 18.22
C ALA A 217 41.37 20.85 19.62
N SER A 218 40.08 21.16 19.79
CA SER A 218 39.49 21.44 21.10
C SER A 218 39.56 20.27 22.09
N LYS A 219 39.73 19.04 21.59
CA LYS A 219 39.79 17.80 22.40
C LYS A 219 41.23 17.30 22.57
N ASN A 220 42.02 17.39 21.51
CA ASN A 220 43.33 16.76 21.39
C ASN A 220 44.49 17.75 21.58
N GLY A 221 44.23 19.06 21.56
CA GLY A 221 45.23 20.13 21.61
C GLY A 221 45.50 20.76 20.24
N PHE A 222 45.95 22.01 20.24
CA PHE A 222 46.17 22.85 19.05
C PHE A 222 47.64 22.88 18.58
N ARG A 223 48.52 22.05 19.16
CA ARG A 223 49.92 21.99 18.75
C ARG A 223 50.04 21.15 17.47
N ALA A 224 51.01 21.48 16.62
CA ALA A 224 51.33 20.70 15.42
C ALA A 224 51.59 19.22 15.77
N GLN A 225 52.26 18.99 16.91
CA GLN A 225 52.49 17.67 17.47
C GLN A 225 51.19 16.89 17.73
N ASP A 226 50.13 17.55 18.21
CA ASP A 226 48.85 16.91 18.52
C ASP A 226 48.11 16.49 17.25
N PHE A 227 48.13 17.36 16.22
CA PHE A 227 47.59 17.04 14.90
C PHE A 227 48.29 15.82 14.28
N HIS A 228 49.62 15.81 14.26
CA HIS A 228 50.40 14.72 13.68
C HIS A 228 50.28 13.42 14.47
N LEU A 229 50.19 13.49 15.80
CA LEU A 229 49.94 12.32 16.64
C LEU A 229 48.63 11.60 16.26
N CYS A 230 47.59 12.37 15.89
CA CYS A 230 46.28 11.82 15.54
C CYS A 230 46.11 11.52 14.05
N SER A 231 46.74 12.30 13.15
CA SER A 231 46.43 12.30 11.71
C SER A 231 47.53 11.67 10.84
N ASP A 232 48.76 11.52 11.33
CA ASP A 232 49.82 10.89 10.55
C ASP A 232 49.52 9.42 10.29
N ASN A 233 49.88 8.97 9.09
CA ASN A 233 49.60 7.65 8.56
C ASN A 233 48.08 7.31 8.53
N LYS A 234 47.20 8.32 8.64
CA LYS A 234 45.76 8.22 8.41
C LYS A 234 45.41 8.85 7.06
N GLY A 235 44.57 8.20 6.27
CA GLY A 235 44.16 8.73 4.96
C GLY A 235 43.35 7.71 4.15
N PRO A 236 42.43 8.16 3.26
CA PRO A 236 42.08 9.56 2.92
C PRO A 236 41.46 10.37 4.06
N THR A 237 41.66 11.70 4.07
CA THR A 237 41.15 12.61 5.12
C THR A 237 40.47 13.87 4.58
N ILE A 238 39.47 14.37 5.32
CA ILE A 238 38.88 15.71 5.17
C ILE A 238 39.22 16.52 6.42
N THR A 239 39.81 17.70 6.24
CA THR A 239 40.14 18.64 7.31
C THR A 239 39.22 19.85 7.25
N ILE A 240 38.54 20.15 8.35
CA ILE A 240 37.71 21.34 8.56
C ILE A 240 38.42 22.27 9.54
N ILE A 241 38.52 23.55 9.19
CA ILE A 241 39.10 24.61 10.01
C ILE A 241 38.02 25.66 10.27
N GLN A 242 37.86 26.04 11.54
CA GLN A 242 37.05 27.18 11.94
C GLN A 242 37.95 28.33 12.37
N SER A 243 37.81 29.50 11.75
CA SER A 243 38.51 30.73 12.17
C SER A 243 37.84 31.39 13.37
N GLU A 244 38.62 32.00 14.26
CA GLU A 244 38.12 32.68 15.47
C GLU A 244 37.33 33.94 15.15
N ASN A 245 37.93 34.86 14.37
CA ASN A 245 37.40 36.21 14.19
C ASN A 245 36.03 36.26 13.49
N ASN A 246 35.79 35.38 12.52
CA ASN A 246 34.59 35.42 11.67
C ASN A 246 33.78 34.10 11.66
N ASN A 247 34.19 33.09 12.44
CA ASN A 247 33.61 31.74 12.42
C ASN A 247 33.47 31.18 10.99
N CYS A 248 34.42 31.48 10.11
CA CYS A 248 34.46 30.96 8.74
C CYS A 248 34.89 29.49 8.76
N LEU A 249 34.27 28.68 7.91
CA LEU A 249 34.47 27.24 7.80
C LEU A 249 35.04 26.93 6.42
N PHE A 250 36.24 26.36 6.40
CA PHE A 250 36.97 26.03 5.18
C PHE A 250 37.96 24.90 5.46
N GLY A 251 38.62 24.40 4.42
CA GLY A 251 39.63 23.37 4.60
C GLY A 251 39.93 22.63 3.31
N GLY A 252 40.38 21.39 3.43
CA GLY A 252 40.83 20.60 2.30
C GLY A 252 40.66 19.10 2.48
N TYR A 253 40.59 18.42 1.35
CA TYR A 253 40.61 16.97 1.25
C TYR A 253 41.95 16.51 0.68
N THR A 254 42.48 15.41 1.21
CA THR A 254 43.58 14.68 0.58
C THR A 254 43.35 13.18 0.62
N ALA A 255 43.71 12.54 -0.49
CA ALA A 255 43.81 11.10 -0.63
C ALA A 255 45.08 10.51 -0.01
N LYS A 256 46.10 11.33 0.27
CA LYS A 256 47.40 10.87 0.77
C LYS A 256 47.42 10.91 2.30
N PRO A 257 48.07 9.93 2.96
CA PRO A 257 48.26 9.97 4.40
C PRO A 257 49.35 10.98 4.76
N TRP A 258 49.18 11.71 5.88
CA TRP A 258 50.16 12.65 6.43
C TRP A 258 51.40 11.90 6.98
N THR A 259 52.61 12.46 6.86
CA THR A 259 53.87 11.73 7.22
C THR A 259 54.96 12.57 7.91
N SER A 260 54.71 13.83 8.28
CA SER A 260 55.65 14.72 9.01
C SER A 260 57.11 14.75 8.53
N ASP A 261 57.39 14.47 7.25
CA ASP A 261 58.75 14.30 6.73
C ASP A 261 59.32 15.57 6.08
N ASN A 262 58.66 16.71 6.28
CA ASN A 262 59.03 18.02 5.75
C ASN A 262 59.14 18.05 4.21
N LYS A 263 58.28 17.29 3.53
CA LYS A 263 58.24 17.20 2.07
C LYS A 263 56.85 17.52 1.52
N TYR A 264 56.82 17.97 0.28
CA TYR A 264 55.57 18.07 -0.47
C TYR A 264 55.15 16.71 -1.03
N ARG A 265 53.84 16.54 -1.26
CA ARG A 265 53.26 15.38 -1.94
C ARG A 265 52.41 15.80 -3.12
N SER A 266 52.48 14.99 -4.17
CA SER A 266 51.53 15.09 -5.27
C SER A 266 50.25 14.35 -4.91
N ASP A 267 49.12 15.04 -5.06
CA ASP A 267 47.80 14.45 -4.93
C ASP A 267 46.83 15.08 -5.95
N PRO A 268 46.63 14.45 -7.12
CA PRO A 268 45.72 14.97 -8.14
C PRO A 268 44.24 14.90 -7.71
N ARG A 269 43.93 14.19 -6.61
CA ARG A 269 42.56 14.12 -6.06
C ARG A 269 42.35 15.15 -4.94
N ALA A 270 43.38 15.87 -4.50
CA ALA A 270 43.23 16.87 -3.47
C ALA A 270 42.42 18.06 -3.97
N PHE A 271 41.63 18.64 -3.07
CA PHE A 271 40.87 19.86 -3.33
C PHE A 271 40.74 20.68 -2.05
N LEU A 272 40.64 21.99 -2.20
CA LEU A 272 40.24 22.90 -1.13
C LEU A 272 38.76 23.20 -1.21
N PHE A 273 38.18 23.66 -0.12
CA PHE A 273 36.81 24.14 -0.11
C PHE A 273 36.61 25.28 0.90
N THR A 274 35.59 26.09 0.64
CA THR A 274 34.98 26.97 1.64
C THR A 274 33.52 26.57 1.82
N LEU A 275 33.04 26.56 3.05
CA LEU A 275 31.63 26.32 3.42
C LEU A 275 30.99 27.62 3.93
N LYS A 276 31.74 28.41 4.71
CA LYS A 276 31.37 29.74 5.18
C LYS A 276 32.59 30.64 5.08
N ASN A 277 32.43 31.81 4.47
CA ASN A 277 33.49 32.81 4.27
C ASN A 277 32.95 34.23 4.51
N PRO A 278 33.83 35.23 4.68
CA PRO A 278 33.43 36.61 4.99
C PRO A 278 32.66 37.31 3.86
N TYR A 279 32.73 36.78 2.64
CA TYR A 279 32.10 37.37 1.46
C TYR A 279 30.73 36.77 1.16
N GLY A 280 30.24 35.84 1.99
CA GLY A 280 28.97 35.15 1.77
C GLY A 280 28.94 34.31 0.49
N ILE A 281 30.10 33.91 -0.05
CA ILE A 281 30.18 33.02 -1.21
C ILE A 281 29.64 31.65 -0.81
N HIS A 282 28.76 31.09 -1.63
CA HIS A 282 28.20 29.75 -1.40
C HIS A 282 29.30 28.69 -1.30
N PRO A 283 29.03 27.53 -0.65
CA PRO A 283 29.99 26.45 -0.56
C PRO A 283 30.63 26.11 -1.91
N THR A 284 31.96 26.19 -1.99
CA THR A 284 32.71 26.08 -3.26
C THR A 284 33.91 25.16 -3.12
N LYS A 285 34.15 24.31 -4.13
CA LYS A 285 35.29 23.41 -4.27
C LYS A 285 36.35 24.00 -5.22
N PHE A 286 37.61 23.92 -4.84
CA PHE A 286 38.77 24.39 -5.61
C PHE A 286 39.70 23.24 -5.96
N LEU A 287 39.89 23.00 -7.24
CA LEU A 287 40.72 21.89 -7.74
C LEU A 287 42.20 22.28 -7.72
N CYS A 288 43.07 21.28 -7.52
CA CYS A 288 44.51 21.45 -7.68
C CYS A 288 44.88 21.69 -9.15
N LYS A 289 45.90 22.53 -9.42
CA LYS A 289 46.40 22.81 -10.78
C LYS A 289 47.00 21.54 -11.43
N ARG A 290 46.94 21.50 -12.77
CA ARG A 290 47.07 20.42 -13.80
C ARG A 290 48.00 19.18 -13.58
N THR A 291 48.69 18.99 -12.47
CA THR A 291 49.49 17.78 -12.17
C THR A 291 49.40 17.29 -10.71
N GLY A 292 48.69 18.00 -9.82
CA GLY A 292 48.63 17.66 -8.39
C GLY A 292 49.94 17.91 -7.63
N ILE A 293 50.98 18.44 -8.28
CA ILE A 293 52.31 18.65 -7.68
C ILE A 293 52.22 19.66 -6.54
N ASN A 294 52.85 19.33 -5.41
CA ASN A 294 52.82 20.09 -4.16
C ASN A 294 51.42 20.39 -3.61
N ALA A 295 50.46 19.50 -3.85
CA ALA A 295 49.10 19.64 -3.33
C ALA A 295 49.04 19.67 -1.79
N ILE A 296 49.94 18.96 -1.11
CA ILE A 296 49.95 18.81 0.35
C ILE A 296 51.39 18.96 0.87
N GLY A 297 51.58 19.68 1.97
CA GLY A 297 52.86 19.78 2.68
C GLY A 297 52.86 18.91 3.93
N HIS A 298 53.93 18.19 4.19
CA HIS A 298 54.04 17.27 5.34
C HIS A 298 55.03 17.83 6.37
N ALA A 299 54.93 19.12 6.69
CA ALA A 299 55.86 19.79 7.61
C ALA A 299 55.53 19.46 9.08
N ALA A 300 56.49 18.88 9.81
CA ALA A 300 56.29 18.40 11.18
C ALA A 300 56.00 19.52 12.21
N ALA A 301 56.40 20.75 11.89
CA ALA A 301 56.29 21.90 12.78
C ALA A 301 54.97 22.67 12.62
N THR A 302 54.06 22.21 11.76
CA THR A 302 52.78 22.88 11.49
C THR A 302 51.62 21.89 11.50
N GLY A 303 50.40 22.37 11.67
CA GLY A 303 49.19 21.56 11.52
C GLY A 303 48.88 21.25 10.04
N PRO A 304 47.60 21.13 9.66
CA PRO A 304 47.21 20.91 8.27
C PRO A 304 47.85 21.91 7.30
N TYR A 305 48.43 21.38 6.22
CA TYR A 305 49.13 22.16 5.20
C TYR A 305 48.67 21.71 3.81
N PHE A 306 48.00 22.61 3.09
CA PHE A 306 47.54 22.39 1.72
C PHE A 306 48.16 23.42 0.78
N GLY A 307 48.75 22.91 -0.31
CA GLY A 307 49.25 23.67 -1.44
C GLY A 307 50.51 24.46 -1.11
N GLY A 308 51.55 24.34 -1.92
CA GLY A 308 52.79 25.07 -1.70
C GLY A 308 53.60 25.25 -2.97
N VAL A 309 53.98 26.49 -3.26
CA VAL A 309 54.98 26.80 -4.28
C VAL A 309 56.04 27.71 -3.69
N VAL A 310 57.28 27.53 -4.13
CA VAL A 310 58.39 28.41 -3.78
C VAL A 310 58.74 29.18 -5.05
N GLU A 311 58.56 30.50 -5.02
CA GLU A 311 58.97 31.40 -6.09
C GLU A 311 59.93 32.44 -5.51
N ASN A 312 61.13 32.57 -6.09
CA ASN A 312 62.16 33.51 -5.63
C ASN A 312 62.42 33.48 -4.11
N GLU A 313 62.63 32.27 -3.55
CA GLU A 313 62.84 32.02 -2.11
C GLU A 313 61.63 32.36 -1.21
N THR A 314 60.51 32.80 -1.79
CA THR A 314 59.27 33.10 -1.06
C THR A 314 58.31 31.92 -1.14
N HIS A 315 57.80 31.48 0.00
CA HIS A 315 56.86 30.37 0.11
C HIS A 315 55.42 30.88 0.02
N PHE A 316 54.68 30.44 -1.00
CA PHE A 316 53.25 30.71 -1.16
C PHE A 316 52.48 29.43 -0.84
N ILE A 317 51.65 29.49 0.20
CA ILE A 317 50.97 28.33 0.79
C ILE A 317 49.47 28.59 0.77
N ASP A 318 48.66 27.72 0.18
CA ASP A 318 47.22 28.00 0.05
C ASP A 318 46.52 28.02 1.41
N ILE A 319 46.82 27.04 2.27
CA ILE A 319 46.36 26.98 3.66
C ILE A 319 47.46 26.35 4.52
N GLN A 320 47.89 27.05 5.58
CA GLN A 320 48.76 26.52 6.62
C GLN A 320 48.21 26.85 8.00
N VAL A 321 48.10 25.85 8.86
CA VAL A 321 47.76 26.05 10.28
C VAL A 321 49.03 26.01 11.13
N SER A 322 49.26 27.05 11.93
CA SER A 322 50.44 27.17 12.80
C SER A 322 50.37 26.28 14.05
N ASP A 323 51.51 26.06 14.70
CA ASP A 323 51.56 25.50 16.05
C ASP A 323 50.85 26.43 17.05
N ALA A 324 50.09 25.85 17.98
CA ALA A 324 49.30 26.59 18.98
C ALA A 324 48.36 27.64 18.35
N SER A 325 47.73 27.29 17.22
CA SER A 325 46.92 28.17 16.36
C SER A 325 45.71 28.83 17.04
N ASN A 326 45.35 28.42 18.26
CA ASN A 326 44.33 29.04 19.11
C ASN A 326 44.88 30.14 20.04
N HIS A 327 46.17 30.47 19.96
CA HIS A 327 46.81 31.51 20.76
C HIS A 327 47.65 32.50 19.92
N ASN A 328 47.66 32.33 18.61
CA ASN A 328 48.36 33.20 17.67
C ASN A 328 47.63 33.26 16.33
N ASP A 329 47.93 34.28 15.53
CA ASP A 329 47.42 34.52 14.18
C ASP A 329 48.45 34.16 13.10
N LEU A 330 49.35 33.19 13.40
CA LEU A 330 50.40 32.76 12.47
C LEU A 330 49.92 31.70 11.46
N SER A 331 48.65 31.29 11.51
CA SER A 331 48.08 30.47 10.43
C SER A 331 47.85 31.35 9.21
N THR A 332 48.24 30.88 8.03
CA THR A 332 48.29 31.71 6.83
C THR A 332 47.53 31.11 5.66
N SER A 333 47.06 31.99 4.77
CA SER A 333 46.61 31.64 3.44
C SER A 333 47.24 32.59 2.43
N SER A 334 47.78 32.01 1.36
CA SER A 334 48.27 32.69 0.16
C SER A 334 47.57 32.14 -1.09
N PHE A 335 46.34 31.63 -0.94
CA PHE A 335 45.53 31.12 -2.03
C PHE A 335 45.36 32.19 -3.14
N PRO A 336 45.45 31.88 -4.45
CA PRO A 336 45.70 30.57 -5.07
C PRO A 336 47.16 30.30 -5.48
N ALA A 337 47.89 29.49 -4.72
CA ALA A 337 49.21 28.97 -5.07
C ALA A 337 49.10 27.69 -5.92
N SER A 338 48.85 26.53 -5.31
CA SER A 338 48.73 25.21 -5.96
C SER A 338 47.29 24.89 -6.40
N TYR A 339 46.29 25.58 -5.85
CA TYR A 339 44.88 25.39 -6.19
C TYR A 339 44.36 26.52 -7.09
N ILE A 340 43.26 26.27 -7.81
CA ILE A 340 42.67 27.23 -8.75
C ILE A 340 41.63 28.07 -8.01
N ASP A 341 41.83 29.39 -7.97
CA ASP A 341 40.80 30.33 -7.51
C ASP A 341 39.80 30.62 -8.61
N THR A 342 38.55 30.23 -8.38
CA THR A 342 37.41 30.51 -9.26
C THR A 342 36.59 31.73 -8.78
N THR A 343 36.95 32.33 -7.65
CA THR A 343 36.23 33.45 -7.01
C THR A 343 36.91 34.81 -7.19
N GLY A 344 38.21 34.82 -7.49
CA GLY A 344 39.03 36.02 -7.62
C GLY A 344 39.27 36.76 -6.29
N LYS A 345 39.03 36.10 -5.15
CA LYS A 345 39.24 36.68 -3.80
C LYS A 345 40.62 36.37 -3.24
N GLY A 346 41.31 35.39 -3.80
CA GLY A 346 42.64 34.97 -3.39
C GLY A 346 42.75 34.72 -1.88
N ASN A 347 43.81 35.24 -1.28
CA ASN A 347 44.23 34.89 0.07
C ASN A 347 43.26 35.34 1.16
N LYS A 348 42.37 36.29 0.85
CA LYS A 348 41.34 36.74 1.78
C LYS A 348 40.11 35.85 1.78
N LEU A 349 39.98 34.91 0.85
CA LEU A 349 38.77 34.10 0.66
C LEU A 349 38.34 33.38 1.94
N PHE A 350 39.27 32.69 2.61
CA PHE A 350 38.92 31.75 3.67
C PHE A 350 38.58 32.41 5.00
N ALA A 351 39.44 33.30 5.49
CA ALA A 351 39.30 33.94 6.80
C ALA A 351 39.05 35.46 6.74
N GLY A 352 39.17 36.08 5.55
CA GLY A 352 39.01 37.53 5.34
C GLY A 352 40.33 38.29 5.29
N ASP A 353 41.39 37.64 5.76
CA ASP A 353 42.75 38.17 5.79
C ASP A 353 43.75 37.06 5.46
N SER A 354 45.00 37.42 5.16
CA SER A 354 46.07 36.47 4.86
C SER A 354 46.55 35.69 6.09
N ASN A 355 46.27 36.21 7.28
CA ASN A 355 46.60 35.63 8.57
C ASN A 355 45.32 35.40 9.37
N PHE A 356 45.25 34.29 10.10
CA PHE A 356 44.07 33.99 10.91
C PHE A 356 44.41 33.18 12.17
N MET A 357 43.60 33.39 13.20
CA MET A 357 43.59 32.58 14.41
C MET A 357 42.53 31.48 14.28
N VAL A 358 42.83 30.29 14.78
CA VAL A 358 41.98 29.10 14.64
C VAL A 358 41.19 28.88 15.93
N LYS A 359 39.87 28.73 15.77
CA LYS A 359 38.93 28.39 16.84
C LYS A 359 38.89 26.91 17.13
N ASP A 360 38.80 26.10 16.08
CA ASP A 360 38.82 24.64 16.17
C ASP A 360 39.20 24.02 14.82
N ILE A 361 39.66 22.76 14.86
CA ILE A 361 40.02 21.96 13.70
C ILE A 361 39.39 20.58 13.89
N GLU A 362 38.69 20.07 12.88
CA GLU A 362 38.19 18.70 12.88
C GLU A 362 38.73 17.97 11.65
N VAL A 363 39.41 16.85 11.86
CA VAL A 363 39.91 15.99 10.77
C VAL A 363 39.17 14.68 10.83
N TYR A 364 38.63 14.28 9.67
CA TYR A 364 37.87 13.07 9.52
C TYR A 364 38.60 12.08 8.62
N GLY A 365 38.74 10.86 9.11
CA GLY A 365 39.25 9.74 8.33
C GLY A 365 38.12 9.04 7.59
N CYS A 366 38.39 8.62 6.35
CA CYS A 366 37.47 7.79 5.60
C CYS A 366 37.21 6.48 6.34
N VAL A 367 35.95 6.11 6.55
CA VAL A 367 35.57 4.78 7.03
C VAL A 367 35.53 3.86 5.82
N VAL A 368 36.58 3.07 5.66
CA VAL A 368 36.54 1.94 4.74
C VAL A 368 35.82 0.81 5.46
N ILE A 369 34.65 0.39 4.97
CA ILE A 369 34.05 -0.88 5.39
C ILE A 369 34.92 -1.96 4.75
N ILE A 370 35.92 -2.44 5.49
CA ILE A 370 36.82 -3.51 5.05
C ILE A 370 36.18 -4.84 5.46
N PHE A 371 35.68 -5.61 4.50
CA PHE A 371 35.65 -7.06 4.65
C PHE A 371 37.10 -7.55 4.63
N ALA A 372 37.64 -7.88 5.80
CA ALA A 372 39.02 -8.33 5.93
C ALA A 372 39.11 -9.83 5.58
N ASP A 373 39.65 -10.13 4.41
CA ASP A 373 40.12 -11.46 4.04
C ASP A 373 41.43 -11.76 4.79
N ILE A 374 41.34 -12.53 5.87
CA ILE A 374 42.45 -12.81 6.81
C ILE A 374 43.53 -13.73 6.18
N LYS A 375 43.33 -14.30 4.99
CA LYS A 375 44.34 -15.15 4.35
C LYS A 375 45.49 -14.38 3.69
N THR A 376 45.26 -13.16 3.20
CA THR A 376 46.25 -12.43 2.37
C THR A 376 47.35 -11.74 3.19
N MET A 377 47.06 -11.38 4.46
CA MET A 377 48.05 -10.74 5.35
C MET A 377 49.06 -11.72 5.97
N MET A 378 48.72 -13.01 6.08
CA MET A 378 49.66 -14.02 6.60
C MET A 378 50.69 -14.47 5.54
N LEU A 379 50.38 -14.33 4.25
CA LEU A 379 51.32 -14.64 3.16
C LEU A 379 52.37 -13.52 2.97
N CYS A 380 51.97 -12.24 3.07
CA CYS A 380 52.90 -11.12 2.93
C CYS A 380 53.93 -11.00 4.07
N ARG A 381 53.57 -11.37 5.32
CA ARG A 381 54.53 -11.35 6.44
C ARG A 381 55.61 -12.43 6.34
N LYS A 382 55.37 -13.52 5.60
CA LYS A 382 56.35 -14.61 5.42
C LYS A 382 57.32 -14.34 4.27
N ILE A 383 56.91 -13.54 3.27
CA ILE A 383 57.71 -13.24 2.07
C ILE A 383 58.60 -11.99 2.25
N ILE A 384 58.23 -11.03 3.10
CA ILE A 384 59.02 -9.79 3.33
C ILE A 384 60.35 -10.06 4.09
N ARG A 385 60.59 -11.27 4.60
CA ARG A 385 61.78 -11.56 5.41
C ARG A 385 62.99 -12.13 4.66
N ASN A 386 62.94 -12.38 3.35
CA ASN A 386 64.14 -12.77 2.59
C ASN A 386 64.13 -12.27 1.13
N SER A 387 64.95 -11.24 0.89
CA SER A 387 65.78 -10.96 -0.29
C SER A 387 65.22 -11.08 -1.72
N ARG A 388 65.26 -9.93 -2.43
CA ARG A 388 65.39 -9.70 -3.89
C ARG A 388 64.38 -10.40 -4.81
N MET A 389 63.39 -9.66 -5.31
CA MET A 389 62.53 -10.13 -6.41
C MET A 389 62.87 -9.42 -7.73
N GLU A 390 63.04 -10.21 -8.79
CA GLU A 390 63.36 -9.80 -10.16
C GLU A 390 62.13 -9.32 -10.95
N TYR A 391 62.40 -8.64 -12.07
CA TYR A 391 61.46 -7.91 -12.95
C TYR A 391 60.22 -8.73 -13.39
N GLN A 392 60.33 -10.05 -13.50
CA GLN A 392 59.21 -10.92 -13.88
C GLN A 392 58.13 -11.02 -12.80
N GLN A 393 58.46 -10.83 -11.52
CA GLN A 393 57.48 -10.86 -10.43
C GLN A 393 56.77 -9.51 -10.25
N VAL A 394 57.44 -8.41 -10.61
CA VAL A 394 56.82 -7.08 -10.70
C VAL A 394 55.84 -7.02 -11.87
N ALA A 395 56.19 -7.63 -13.02
CA ALA A 395 55.29 -7.74 -14.16
C ALA A 395 54.02 -8.55 -13.82
N LEU A 396 54.12 -9.62 -13.02
CA LEU A 396 52.96 -10.39 -12.56
C LEU A 396 52.05 -9.59 -11.61
N ILE A 397 52.65 -8.79 -10.71
CA ILE A 397 51.92 -7.89 -9.81
C ILE A 397 51.25 -6.75 -10.59
N VAL A 398 51.91 -6.23 -11.63
CA VAL A 398 51.35 -5.20 -12.53
C VAL A 398 50.23 -5.80 -13.40
N LEU A 399 50.38 -7.04 -13.89
CA LEU A 399 49.30 -7.73 -14.63
C LEU A 399 48.08 -7.99 -13.74
N LEU A 400 48.29 -8.45 -12.50
CA LEU A 400 47.22 -8.70 -11.52
C LEU A 400 46.53 -7.40 -11.06
N THR A 401 47.24 -6.27 -11.07
CA THR A 401 46.67 -4.95 -10.75
C THR A 401 46.00 -4.26 -11.94
N ILE A 402 46.32 -4.62 -13.19
CA ILE A 402 45.63 -4.13 -14.39
C ILE A 402 44.31 -4.89 -14.62
N ILE A 403 44.26 -6.20 -14.31
CA ILE A 403 43.02 -7.00 -14.41
C ILE A 403 41.92 -6.48 -13.45
N SER A 404 42.31 -5.88 -12.33
CA SER A 404 41.39 -5.33 -11.32
C SER A 404 40.83 -3.93 -11.66
N ILE A 405 41.16 -3.35 -12.82
CA ILE A 405 40.65 -2.04 -13.27
C ILE A 405 39.58 -2.17 -14.37
N ASN A 406 39.35 -3.37 -14.92
CA ASN A 406 38.39 -3.60 -16.01
C ASN A 406 37.46 -4.80 -15.76
N ALA A 407 37.13 -5.06 -14.50
CA ALA A 407 36.10 -6.04 -14.18
C ALA A 407 34.73 -5.41 -14.53
N SER A 408 34.15 -5.80 -15.66
CA SER A 408 32.79 -5.46 -16.08
C SER A 408 32.09 -6.72 -16.58
N HIS A 409 32.02 -7.73 -15.73
CA HIS A 409 31.85 -9.11 -16.15
C HIS A 409 30.55 -9.75 -15.69
N TYR A 410 29.78 -9.15 -14.78
CA TYR A 410 28.51 -9.70 -14.35
C TYR A 410 27.35 -9.17 -15.21
N ARG A 411 26.40 -10.06 -15.55
CA ARG A 411 25.21 -9.77 -16.37
C ARG A 411 23.90 -10.06 -15.65
N GLY A 412 23.95 -10.76 -14.52
CA GLY A 412 22.79 -11.05 -13.68
C GLY A 412 22.78 -12.49 -13.21
N GLY A 413 21.74 -12.86 -12.48
CA GLY A 413 21.57 -14.22 -11.99
C GLY A 413 20.40 -14.34 -11.03
N SER A 414 20.19 -15.55 -10.52
CA SER A 414 19.15 -15.83 -9.54
C SER A 414 19.59 -16.97 -8.62
N LEU A 415 19.13 -16.92 -7.37
CA LEU A 415 19.28 -18.00 -6.41
C LEU A 415 17.91 -18.50 -5.96
N SER A 416 17.76 -19.81 -5.83
CA SER A 416 16.55 -20.46 -5.29
C SER A 416 16.96 -21.69 -4.47
N TRP A 417 16.05 -22.22 -3.67
CA TRP A 417 16.24 -23.41 -2.87
C TRP A 417 14.96 -24.27 -2.80
N SER A 418 15.14 -25.56 -2.59
CA SER A 418 14.05 -26.51 -2.34
C SER A 418 14.51 -27.58 -1.34
N ILE A 419 13.57 -28.17 -0.61
CA ILE A 419 13.84 -29.30 0.29
C ILE A 419 13.41 -30.60 -0.41
N HIS A 420 14.35 -31.54 -0.50
CA HIS A 420 14.08 -32.89 -0.97
C HIS A 420 14.30 -33.84 0.21
N ASP A 421 13.22 -34.32 0.82
CA ASP A 421 13.30 -35.22 1.98
C ASP A 421 13.76 -36.61 1.50
N ASP A 422 14.93 -37.08 1.94
CA ASP A 422 15.39 -38.47 1.72
C ASP A 422 14.82 -39.39 2.81
N SER A 423 13.49 -39.31 3.02
CA SER A 423 12.80 -40.07 4.04
C SER A 423 12.51 -41.50 3.57
N THR A 424 13.57 -42.30 3.41
CA THR A 424 13.43 -43.76 3.60
C THR A 424 13.50 -44.12 5.09
N ASN A 425 13.87 -43.21 6.00
CA ASN A 425 13.86 -43.44 7.44
C ASN A 425 13.46 -42.18 8.23
N GLY A 426 12.26 -42.17 8.81
CA GLY A 426 11.68 -41.08 9.61
C GLY A 426 12.33 -40.82 10.97
N SER A 427 13.67 -40.77 11.06
CA SER A 427 14.41 -40.50 12.31
C SER A 427 15.56 -39.49 12.19
N SER A 428 15.73 -38.83 11.05
CA SER A 428 16.80 -37.84 10.87
C SER A 428 16.43 -36.48 11.47
N SER A 429 17.32 -35.91 12.31
CA SER A 429 17.27 -34.54 12.84
C SER A 429 17.71 -33.48 11.81
N THR A 430 18.01 -33.88 10.58
CA THR A 430 18.43 -33.03 9.46
C THR A 430 17.54 -33.17 8.25
N VAL A 431 17.62 -32.18 7.36
CA VAL A 431 17.02 -32.14 6.02
C VAL A 431 18.07 -31.79 4.98
N VAL A 432 17.83 -32.21 3.73
CA VAL A 432 18.66 -31.85 2.59
C VAL A 432 18.01 -30.67 1.87
N VAL A 433 18.70 -29.53 1.87
CA VAL A 433 18.31 -28.32 1.13
C VAL A 433 19.13 -28.27 -0.15
N ARG A 434 18.45 -28.32 -1.30
CA ARG A 434 19.05 -28.12 -2.61
C ARG A 434 19.05 -26.63 -2.93
N ILE A 435 20.23 -26.03 -3.06
CA ILE A 435 20.39 -24.65 -3.52
C ILE A 435 20.62 -24.67 -5.03
N THR A 436 19.73 -24.07 -5.80
CA THR A 436 19.87 -23.87 -7.24
C THR A 436 20.36 -22.45 -7.50
N GLN A 437 21.44 -22.32 -8.28
CA GLN A 437 22.04 -21.05 -8.65
C GLN A 437 22.13 -20.93 -10.16
N ARG A 438 21.79 -19.74 -10.67
CA ARG A 438 21.95 -19.35 -12.07
C ARG A 438 22.74 -18.07 -12.13
N HIS A 439 23.79 -18.06 -12.93
CA HIS A 439 24.67 -16.90 -13.09
C HIS A 439 24.91 -16.60 -14.55
N SER A 440 24.92 -15.33 -14.89
CA SER A 440 25.22 -14.81 -16.21
C SER A 440 26.41 -13.87 -16.13
N TYR A 441 27.43 -14.20 -16.92
CA TYR A 441 28.68 -13.46 -16.99
C TYR A 441 28.91 -12.97 -18.42
N ARG A 442 29.79 -11.98 -18.57
CA ARG A 442 30.29 -11.54 -19.87
C ARG A 442 31.02 -12.69 -20.54
N LYS A 443 30.58 -13.06 -21.73
CA LYS A 443 31.16 -14.18 -22.48
C LYS A 443 32.63 -13.94 -22.81
N THR A 444 32.98 -12.72 -23.20
CA THR A 444 34.33 -12.32 -23.61
C THR A 444 35.28 -11.97 -22.47
N TYR A 445 34.87 -12.09 -21.20
CA TYR A 445 35.68 -11.64 -20.07
C TYR A 445 36.83 -12.58 -19.72
N SER A 446 36.56 -13.88 -19.62
CA SER A 446 37.52 -14.90 -19.20
C SER A 446 37.21 -16.23 -19.85
N VAL A 447 38.23 -17.07 -20.03
CA VAL A 447 38.06 -18.46 -20.45
C VAL A 447 37.17 -19.25 -19.50
N ASN A 448 37.11 -18.87 -18.22
CA ASN A 448 36.26 -19.51 -17.19
C ASN A 448 34.79 -19.07 -17.25
N THR A 449 34.48 -18.01 -18.03
CA THR A 449 33.10 -17.51 -18.21
C THR A 449 32.65 -17.63 -19.66
N TYR A 450 33.49 -18.18 -20.54
CA TYR A 450 33.20 -18.36 -21.94
C TYR A 450 32.24 -19.53 -22.13
N CYS A 451 31.22 -19.32 -22.96
CA CYS A 451 30.32 -20.38 -23.37
C CYS A 451 29.89 -20.25 -24.82
N ASP A 452 29.78 -21.40 -25.48
CA ASP A 452 29.24 -21.59 -26.82
C ASP A 452 28.51 -22.93 -26.89
N GLN A 453 28.00 -23.27 -28.08
CA GLN A 453 27.27 -24.52 -28.29
C GLN A 453 28.08 -25.77 -27.94
N THR A 454 29.40 -25.75 -28.14
CA THR A 454 30.30 -26.86 -27.81
C THR A 454 30.47 -27.00 -26.31
N THR A 455 30.59 -25.87 -25.60
CA THR A 455 30.70 -25.80 -24.14
C THR A 455 29.45 -26.37 -23.47
N ILE A 456 28.26 -26.02 -23.98
CA ILE A 456 26.97 -26.58 -23.53
C ILE A 456 26.91 -28.08 -23.79
N ALA A 457 27.21 -28.53 -25.01
CA ALA A 457 27.14 -29.94 -25.37
C ALA A 457 28.07 -30.83 -24.54
N ASN A 458 29.22 -30.29 -24.12
CA ASN A 458 30.20 -30.99 -23.28
C ASN A 458 29.94 -30.83 -21.78
N ASN A 459 28.90 -30.10 -21.37
CA ASN A 459 28.57 -29.82 -19.97
C ASN A 459 29.73 -29.17 -19.19
N ASN A 460 30.49 -28.31 -19.86
CA ASN A 460 31.59 -27.56 -19.25
C ASN A 460 31.03 -26.49 -18.31
N VAL A 461 31.74 -26.23 -17.22
CA VAL A 461 31.30 -25.31 -16.17
C VAL A 461 31.83 -23.90 -16.37
N ILE A 462 31.05 -22.90 -15.97
CA ILE A 462 31.41 -21.49 -15.94
C ILE A 462 31.19 -20.91 -14.55
N GLY A 463 32.03 -19.98 -14.10
CA GLY A 463 31.93 -19.35 -12.77
C GLY A 463 33.17 -18.55 -12.38
N ASP A 464 33.01 -17.60 -11.45
CA ASP A 464 34.11 -16.71 -11.01
C ASP A 464 34.00 -16.28 -9.52
N GLY A 465 33.32 -17.06 -8.68
CA GLY A 465 33.09 -16.69 -7.28
C GLY A 465 32.62 -17.82 -6.38
N ASN A 466 32.12 -17.43 -5.20
CA ASN A 466 31.61 -18.36 -4.18
C ASN A 466 30.27 -17.89 -3.62
N VAL A 467 29.35 -18.83 -3.39
CA VAL A 467 28.17 -18.64 -2.56
C VAL A 467 28.58 -18.82 -1.10
N ILE A 468 28.31 -17.78 -0.29
CA ILE A 468 28.72 -17.68 1.11
C ILE A 468 27.52 -17.51 2.02
N CYS A 469 27.58 -18.09 3.22
CA CYS A 469 26.55 -17.90 4.23
C CYS A 469 26.83 -16.61 5.01
N LEU A 470 25.85 -15.69 5.08
CA LEU A 470 26.00 -14.37 5.70
C LEU A 470 25.20 -14.17 6.99
N GLY A 471 24.17 -14.97 7.24
CA GLY A 471 23.26 -14.82 8.38
C GLY A 471 22.92 -16.17 9.02
N ASN A 472 22.98 -16.24 10.36
CA ASN A 472 22.71 -17.43 11.18
C ASN A 472 23.51 -18.69 10.80
N CYS A 473 24.78 -18.51 10.43
CA CYS A 473 25.67 -19.59 9.95
C CYS A 473 26.43 -20.32 11.08
N SER A 474 25.93 -20.25 12.32
CA SER A 474 26.56 -20.87 13.48
C SER A 474 26.64 -22.39 13.28
N GLY A 475 27.82 -22.99 13.39
CA GLY A 475 27.94 -24.44 13.24
C GLY A 475 27.15 -25.19 14.32
N TYR A 476 26.58 -26.33 13.95
CA TYR A 476 25.70 -27.16 14.76
C TYR A 476 26.33 -28.53 14.99
N SER A 477 25.93 -29.22 16.06
CA SER A 477 26.43 -30.57 16.36
C SER A 477 25.35 -31.62 16.22
N ILE A 478 25.66 -32.71 15.51
CA ILE A 478 24.81 -33.90 15.41
C ILE A 478 25.64 -35.08 15.91
N ASN A 479 25.13 -35.80 16.92
CA ASN A 479 25.79 -36.97 17.49
C ASN A 479 27.28 -36.74 17.87
N GLY A 480 27.63 -35.52 18.30
CA GLY A 480 29.00 -35.14 18.70
C GLY A 480 29.91 -34.67 17.57
N THR A 481 29.47 -34.74 16.31
CA THR A 481 30.21 -34.19 15.16
C THR A 481 29.75 -32.76 14.89
N TYR A 482 30.69 -31.81 14.76
CA TYR A 482 30.41 -30.41 14.47
C TYR A 482 30.37 -30.15 12.97
N TYR A 483 29.27 -29.56 12.49
CA TYR A 483 29.02 -29.22 11.09
C TYR A 483 28.89 -27.71 10.95
N ILE A 484 29.46 -27.16 9.88
CA ILE A 484 29.36 -25.74 9.51
C ILE A 484 28.60 -25.68 8.19
N ILE A 485 27.69 -24.73 8.04
CA ILE A 485 27.00 -24.47 6.77
C ILE A 485 28.06 -24.14 5.71
N PRO A 486 28.23 -24.98 4.66
CA PRO A 486 29.37 -24.89 3.77
C PRO A 486 29.24 -23.71 2.78
N THR A 487 30.38 -23.17 2.37
CA THR A 487 30.51 -22.30 1.20
C THR A 487 30.82 -23.15 -0.03
N PHE A 488 30.25 -22.83 -1.18
CA PHE A 488 30.50 -23.55 -2.44
C PHE A 488 30.76 -22.57 -3.58
N ASP A 489 31.36 -23.05 -4.67
CA ASP A 489 31.67 -22.21 -5.83
C ASP A 489 30.45 -21.89 -6.67
N THR A 490 30.56 -20.84 -7.48
CA THR A 490 29.56 -20.47 -8.48
C THR A 490 29.74 -21.24 -9.79
N ASN A 491 30.55 -22.29 -9.83
CA ASN A 491 30.78 -23.02 -11.08
C ASN A 491 29.52 -23.84 -11.39
N VAL A 492 28.91 -23.49 -12.51
CA VAL A 492 27.67 -24.06 -12.97
C VAL A 492 27.84 -24.52 -14.41
N PRO A 493 27.29 -25.69 -14.80
CA PRO A 493 27.26 -26.07 -16.20
C PRO A 493 26.69 -24.96 -17.06
N CYS A 494 27.34 -24.66 -18.19
CA CYS A 494 26.80 -23.66 -19.10
C CYS A 494 25.49 -24.17 -19.73
N THR A 495 24.48 -23.31 -19.76
CA THR A 495 23.15 -23.60 -20.31
C THR A 495 22.80 -22.77 -21.53
N ASP A 496 23.34 -21.55 -21.66
CA ASP A 496 22.98 -20.61 -22.72
C ASP A 496 24.03 -19.51 -22.90
N TYR A 497 24.01 -18.85 -24.06
CA TYR A 497 24.86 -17.72 -24.37
C TYR A 497 24.19 -16.80 -25.40
N SER A 498 24.68 -15.56 -25.48
CA SER A 498 24.34 -14.61 -26.55
C SER A 498 25.61 -13.90 -27.01
N ASP A 499 25.87 -13.97 -28.31
CA ASP A 499 26.95 -13.20 -28.93
C ASP A 499 26.58 -11.71 -29.07
N GLU A 500 25.32 -11.42 -29.39
CA GLU A 500 24.79 -10.06 -29.53
C GLU A 500 24.84 -9.25 -28.23
N PHE A 501 24.45 -9.87 -27.11
CA PHE A 501 24.45 -9.23 -25.79
C PHE A 501 25.69 -9.58 -24.94
N ASP A 502 26.67 -10.28 -25.52
CA ASP A 502 27.95 -10.67 -24.91
C ASP A 502 27.78 -11.26 -23.50
N TYR A 503 26.96 -12.32 -23.38
CA TYR A 503 26.79 -13.06 -22.14
C TYR A 503 26.84 -14.57 -22.31
N SER A 504 27.31 -15.26 -21.27
CA SER A 504 27.18 -16.69 -21.03
C SER A 504 26.38 -16.88 -19.76
N SER A 505 25.45 -17.81 -19.71
CA SER A 505 24.79 -18.21 -18.47
C SER A 505 24.90 -19.70 -18.22
N GLY A 506 24.92 -20.05 -16.94
CA GLY A 506 24.89 -21.43 -16.50
C GLY A 506 23.99 -21.58 -15.29
N GLU A 507 23.57 -22.82 -15.05
CA GLU A 507 22.72 -23.19 -13.93
C GLU A 507 23.20 -24.50 -13.32
N GLY A 508 23.26 -24.54 -12.00
CA GLY A 508 23.67 -25.73 -11.26
C GLY A 508 23.02 -25.76 -9.89
N SER A 509 23.08 -26.92 -9.24
CA SER A 509 22.54 -27.10 -7.89
C SER A 509 23.52 -27.80 -6.97
N VAL A 510 23.51 -27.42 -5.70
CA VAL A 510 24.32 -28.02 -4.64
C VAL A 510 23.40 -28.42 -3.48
N ASP A 511 23.56 -29.64 -3.00
CA ASP A 511 22.81 -30.15 -1.86
C ASP A 511 23.57 -29.88 -0.56
N VAL A 512 22.88 -29.25 0.40
CA VAL A 512 23.42 -28.91 1.71
C VAL A 512 22.58 -29.57 2.78
N ILE A 513 23.23 -30.32 3.68
CA ILE A 513 22.56 -30.96 4.81
C ILE A 513 22.51 -29.95 5.96
N VAL A 514 21.34 -29.68 6.51
CA VAL A 514 21.13 -28.73 7.63
C VAL A 514 20.15 -29.30 8.66
N PRO A 515 20.15 -28.82 9.92
CA PRO A 515 19.16 -29.24 10.90
C PRO A 515 17.75 -28.79 10.51
N LYS A 516 16.75 -29.54 10.99
CA LYS A 516 15.35 -29.09 10.97
C LYS A 516 15.18 -27.82 11.80
N ASP A 517 14.15 -27.04 11.48
CA ASP A 517 13.78 -25.81 12.21
C ASP A 517 14.93 -24.77 12.26
N THR A 518 15.62 -24.60 11.13
CA THR A 518 16.69 -23.61 10.98
C THR A 518 16.41 -22.61 9.89
N ARG A 519 16.81 -21.37 10.13
CA ARG A 519 16.68 -20.26 9.18
C ARG A 519 18.00 -19.54 9.03
N PHE A 520 18.50 -19.46 7.80
CA PHE A 520 19.81 -18.88 7.47
C PHE A 520 19.81 -18.20 6.10
N THR A 521 20.85 -17.41 5.82
CA THR A 521 20.95 -16.59 4.60
C THR A 521 22.19 -16.95 3.81
N TYR A 522 22.00 -17.38 2.56
CA TYR A 522 23.06 -17.48 1.57
C TYR A 522 23.08 -16.24 0.70
N ALA A 523 24.26 -15.79 0.33
CA ALA A 523 24.43 -14.79 -0.68
C ALA A 523 25.67 -15.06 -1.51
N VAL A 524 25.66 -14.57 -2.74
CA VAL A 524 26.82 -14.45 -3.60
C VAL A 524 26.97 -12.98 -3.92
N GLN A 525 28.13 -12.44 -3.56
CA GLN A 525 28.43 -11.03 -3.64
C GLN A 525 29.78 -10.88 -4.31
N SER A 526 29.87 -9.98 -5.26
CA SER A 526 31.14 -9.63 -5.86
C SER A 526 31.07 -8.25 -6.48
N CYS A 527 32.20 -7.88 -7.06
CA CYS A 527 32.28 -6.88 -8.09
C CYS A 527 32.69 -7.65 -9.37
N CYS A 528 32.16 -7.38 -10.56
CA CYS A 528 31.58 -6.13 -10.98
C CYS A 528 30.46 -6.33 -11.99
N TRP A 529 29.38 -5.56 -11.83
CA TRP A 529 28.43 -5.30 -12.91
C TRP A 529 29.14 -4.79 -14.17
N ILE A 530 28.49 -4.98 -15.33
CA ILE A 530 28.79 -4.14 -16.50
C ILE A 530 28.63 -2.65 -16.13
N SER A 531 29.25 -1.75 -16.88
CA SER A 531 29.04 -0.30 -16.68
C SER A 531 27.55 0.05 -16.74
N LEU A 532 26.98 0.41 -15.59
CA LEU A 532 25.58 0.83 -15.46
C LEU A 532 25.45 2.36 -15.55
N LEU A 533 24.30 2.82 -16.02
CA LEU A 533 23.92 4.23 -15.99
C LEU A 533 23.75 4.73 -14.55
N HIS A 534 23.14 3.90 -13.70
CA HIS A 534 22.91 4.19 -12.28
C HIS A 534 23.23 2.97 -11.41
N GLY A 535 23.86 3.20 -10.25
CA GLY A 535 24.29 2.17 -9.30
C GLY A 535 25.81 1.98 -9.21
N GLY A 536 26.25 1.24 -8.19
CA GLY A 536 27.67 0.89 -7.99
C GLY A 536 28.12 -0.30 -8.85
N SER A 537 29.42 -0.62 -8.81
CA SER A 537 29.98 -1.82 -9.45
C SER A 537 29.55 -3.11 -8.76
N ASP A 538 29.17 -3.04 -7.49
CA ASP A 538 28.97 -4.22 -6.66
C ASP A 538 27.59 -4.82 -6.89
N TRP A 539 27.52 -6.15 -6.92
CA TRP A 539 26.28 -6.91 -7.07
C TRP A 539 26.12 -7.90 -5.92
N SER A 540 24.88 -8.23 -5.63
CA SER A 540 24.54 -9.20 -4.58
C SER A 540 23.29 -9.95 -4.99
N LEU A 541 23.34 -11.27 -4.91
CA LEU A 541 22.16 -12.13 -4.93
C LEU A 541 22.09 -12.85 -3.60
N ALA A 542 20.99 -12.69 -2.88
CA ALA A 542 20.78 -13.35 -1.60
C ALA A 542 19.46 -14.12 -1.60
N LEU A 543 19.46 -15.23 -0.88
CA LEU A 543 18.27 -16.00 -0.56
C LEU A 543 18.23 -16.25 0.95
N VAL A 544 17.01 -16.43 1.47
CA VAL A 544 16.79 -16.88 2.84
C VAL A 544 16.24 -18.29 2.78
N VAL A 545 16.92 -19.24 3.40
CA VAL A 545 16.45 -20.62 3.59
C VAL A 545 15.74 -20.70 4.93
N ASP A 546 14.57 -21.33 4.94
CA ASP A 546 13.83 -21.63 6.17
C ASP A 546 13.37 -23.10 6.15
N THR A 547 13.88 -23.90 7.07
CA THR A 547 13.57 -25.34 7.17
C THR A 547 12.53 -25.67 8.23
N HIS A 548 11.80 -24.68 8.76
CA HIS A 548 10.64 -24.95 9.59
C HIS A 548 9.53 -25.60 8.75
N GLN A 549 8.90 -26.64 9.28
CA GLN A 549 7.72 -27.21 8.66
C GLN A 549 6.52 -26.28 8.85
N ARG A 550 5.73 -26.12 7.79
CA ARG A 550 4.43 -25.42 7.84
C ARG A 550 3.45 -26.22 8.71
N ARG A 551 2.33 -25.60 9.10
CA ARG A 551 1.27 -26.26 9.91
C ARG A 551 0.71 -27.53 9.25
N ASN A 552 0.76 -27.61 7.93
CA ASN A 552 0.32 -28.77 7.14
C ASN A 552 1.36 -29.92 7.07
N GLY A 553 2.49 -29.79 7.77
CA GLY A 553 3.55 -30.80 7.82
C GLY A 553 4.48 -30.84 6.60
N LYS A 554 4.30 -29.95 5.62
CA LYS A 554 5.20 -29.81 4.45
C LYS A 554 6.25 -28.73 4.72
N TYR A 555 7.39 -28.85 4.04
CA TYR A 555 8.38 -27.79 3.99
C TYR A 555 8.05 -26.78 2.90
N ASN A 556 8.42 -25.52 3.11
CA ASN A 556 8.39 -24.48 2.08
C ASN A 556 9.51 -24.74 1.03
N ASN A 557 9.31 -24.32 -0.21
CA ASN A 557 10.32 -24.23 -1.25
C ASN A 557 10.28 -22.85 -1.89
N SER A 558 11.44 -22.24 -2.15
CA SER A 558 11.43 -20.91 -2.77
C SER A 558 10.98 -20.93 -4.23
N PRO A 559 10.53 -19.79 -4.77
CA PRO A 559 10.12 -19.67 -6.16
C PRO A 559 11.35 -19.72 -7.08
N LYS A 560 11.12 -20.11 -8.33
CA LYS A 560 12.11 -20.09 -9.40
C LYS A 560 11.74 -19.09 -10.48
N THR A 561 12.75 -18.47 -11.07
CA THR A 561 12.60 -17.58 -12.22
C THR A 561 13.57 -17.96 -13.32
N SER A 562 13.12 -17.82 -14.57
CA SER A 562 13.93 -17.98 -15.78
C SER A 562 14.06 -16.65 -16.54
N SER A 563 14.02 -15.52 -15.82
CA SER A 563 14.16 -14.20 -16.43
C SER A 563 15.45 -14.10 -17.24
N SER A 564 15.37 -13.41 -18.39
CA SER A 564 16.54 -13.10 -19.19
C SER A 564 17.51 -12.21 -18.39
N PRO A 565 18.83 -12.44 -18.46
CA PRO A 565 19.82 -11.56 -17.81
C PRO A 565 19.89 -10.19 -18.47
N VAL A 566 19.46 -10.06 -19.73
CA VAL A 566 19.41 -8.80 -20.47
C VAL A 566 18.04 -8.67 -21.15
N VAL A 567 17.37 -7.54 -20.94
CA VAL A 567 16.10 -7.19 -21.60
C VAL A 567 16.28 -5.86 -22.31
N GLN A 568 16.00 -5.83 -23.62
CA GLN A 568 16.13 -4.63 -24.44
C GLN A 568 14.82 -3.82 -24.44
N VAL A 569 14.93 -2.51 -24.27
CA VAL A 569 13.81 -1.55 -24.28
C VAL A 569 14.15 -0.36 -25.18
N GLN A 570 13.15 0.28 -25.76
CA GLN A 570 13.30 1.42 -26.66
C GLN A 570 13.13 2.74 -25.91
N ILE A 571 13.89 3.77 -26.33
CA ILE A 571 13.80 5.11 -25.75
C ILE A 571 12.46 5.77 -26.12
N GLY A 572 11.89 6.49 -25.15
CA GLY A 572 10.67 7.28 -25.35
C GLY A 572 9.38 6.46 -25.41
N GLN A 573 9.45 5.18 -25.03
CA GLN A 573 8.29 4.31 -24.87
C GLN A 573 8.31 3.68 -23.47
N THR A 574 7.12 3.53 -22.88
CA THR A 574 6.95 2.72 -21.67
C THR A 574 6.87 1.25 -22.07
N HIS A 575 7.79 0.44 -21.58
CA HIS A 575 7.82 -1.00 -21.75
C HIS A 575 7.31 -1.70 -20.49
N VAL A 576 6.47 -2.73 -20.66
CA VAL A 576 6.03 -3.60 -19.57
C VAL A 576 6.77 -4.93 -19.69
N ILE A 577 7.66 -5.20 -18.75
CA ILE A 577 8.52 -6.38 -18.71
C ILE A 577 7.92 -7.39 -17.72
N PRO A 578 7.32 -8.50 -18.19
CA PRO A 578 6.83 -9.55 -17.31
C PRO A 578 8.00 -10.35 -16.73
N ILE A 579 8.01 -10.57 -15.42
CA ILE A 579 9.00 -11.43 -14.77
C ILE A 579 8.41 -12.84 -14.65
N PRO A 580 8.99 -13.87 -15.30
CA PRO A 580 8.49 -15.23 -15.19
C PRO A 580 8.81 -15.77 -13.79
N MET A 581 7.79 -16.28 -13.09
CA MET A 581 7.93 -16.85 -11.76
C MET A 581 7.14 -18.16 -11.71
N ALA A 582 7.73 -19.19 -11.13
CA ALA A 582 7.08 -20.48 -10.92
C ALA A 582 7.38 -20.95 -9.50
N ASP A 583 6.37 -21.57 -8.89
CA ASP A 583 6.50 -22.17 -7.57
C ASP A 583 6.09 -23.65 -7.61
N SER A 584 6.72 -24.43 -6.75
CA SER A 584 6.58 -25.88 -6.69
C SER A 584 5.64 -26.38 -5.59
N ASP A 585 5.28 -25.55 -4.61
CA ASP A 585 4.42 -25.94 -3.50
C ASP A 585 3.03 -25.29 -3.49
N GLY A 586 2.76 -24.39 -4.44
CA GLY A 586 1.44 -23.86 -4.78
C GLY A 586 1.15 -22.50 -4.17
N ASP A 587 2.16 -21.81 -3.66
CA ASP A 587 2.02 -20.55 -2.91
C ASP A 587 1.86 -19.32 -3.84
N ALA A 588 1.41 -18.21 -3.25
CA ALA A 588 1.22 -16.95 -3.96
C ALA A 588 2.56 -16.22 -4.13
N LEU A 589 2.92 -15.93 -5.38
CA LEU A 589 4.20 -15.30 -5.71
C LEU A 589 4.10 -13.79 -5.83
N ARG A 590 4.88 -13.09 -5.02
CA ARG A 590 5.06 -11.64 -5.06
C ARG A 590 6.42 -11.29 -5.61
N CYS A 591 6.55 -10.15 -6.27
CA CYS A 591 7.86 -9.52 -6.40
C CYS A 591 7.91 -8.13 -5.77
N ARG A 592 9.08 -7.77 -5.27
CA ARG A 592 9.39 -6.43 -4.74
C ARG A 592 10.82 -6.03 -5.10
N TRP A 593 11.14 -4.76 -4.93
CA TRP A 593 12.51 -4.28 -5.01
C TRP A 593 13.36 -4.82 -3.87
N GLY A 594 14.64 -5.08 -4.14
CA GLY A 594 15.63 -5.34 -3.09
C GLY A 594 15.77 -4.12 -2.17
N GLN A 595 15.81 -4.35 -0.86
CA GLN A 595 15.71 -3.28 0.14
C GLN A 595 17.03 -2.95 0.83
N ASN A 596 18.03 -3.82 0.73
CA ASN A 596 19.30 -3.67 1.45
C ASN A 596 20.48 -4.19 0.62
N LEU A 597 21.70 -3.84 1.03
CA LEU A 597 22.93 -4.20 0.31
C LEU A 597 23.12 -5.72 0.13
N ILE A 598 22.52 -6.55 0.99
CA ILE A 598 22.58 -8.02 0.86
C ILE A 598 21.65 -8.49 -0.27
N GLU A 599 20.51 -7.83 -0.49
CA GLU A 599 19.56 -8.20 -1.56
C GLU A 599 19.91 -7.57 -2.92
N CYS A 600 20.50 -6.38 -2.97
CA CYS A 600 20.66 -5.62 -4.22
C CYS A 600 22.05 -5.03 -4.46
N GLY A 601 23.01 -5.21 -3.55
CA GLY A 601 24.37 -4.70 -3.72
C GLY A 601 24.39 -3.19 -4.00
N GLY A 602 25.01 -2.79 -5.11
CA GLY A 602 25.12 -1.41 -5.55
C GLY A 602 23.91 -0.84 -6.31
N ILE A 603 22.84 -1.60 -6.54
CA ILE A 603 21.70 -1.23 -7.41
C ILE A 603 20.34 -1.20 -6.67
N CYS A 604 20.34 -0.78 -5.40
CA CYS A 604 19.15 -0.78 -4.54
C CYS A 604 18.13 0.35 -4.79
N ASP A 605 18.39 1.26 -5.74
CA ASP A 605 17.49 2.39 -6.02
C ASP A 605 16.47 1.98 -7.11
N PRO A 606 15.16 1.88 -6.81
CA PRO A 606 14.14 1.41 -7.75
C PRO A 606 14.02 2.30 -9.00
N LYS A 607 13.86 1.68 -10.17
CA LYS A 607 13.64 2.38 -11.45
C LYS A 607 12.47 1.76 -12.20
N GLY A 608 11.47 2.58 -12.50
CA GLY A 608 10.19 2.13 -13.07
C GLY A 608 9.13 1.83 -12.01
N ILE A 609 7.95 1.45 -12.47
CA ILE A 609 6.79 1.10 -11.66
C ILE A 609 6.68 -0.42 -11.64
N LEU A 610 6.86 -1.02 -10.46
CA LEU A 610 6.75 -2.46 -10.26
C LEU A 610 5.32 -2.82 -9.82
N GLN A 611 4.61 -3.55 -10.66
CA GLN A 611 3.41 -4.27 -10.25
C GLN A 611 3.83 -5.58 -9.60
N GLN A 612 3.34 -5.80 -8.38
CA GLN A 612 3.81 -6.91 -7.53
C GLN A 612 3.06 -8.22 -7.83
N PHE A 613 1.83 -8.12 -8.37
CA PHE A 613 0.97 -9.24 -8.75
C PHE A 613 0.10 -8.86 -9.97
N PRO A 614 0.22 -9.56 -11.12
CA PRO A 614 1.37 -10.37 -11.52
C PRO A 614 2.66 -9.54 -11.54
N CYS A 615 3.82 -10.17 -11.40
CA CYS A 615 5.09 -9.44 -11.39
C CYS A 615 5.40 -8.83 -12.76
N GLN A 616 5.27 -7.51 -12.87
CA GLN A 616 5.51 -6.76 -14.11
C GLN A 616 6.23 -5.44 -13.80
N LEU A 617 7.34 -5.20 -14.48
CA LEU A 617 8.08 -3.95 -14.39
C LEU A 617 7.71 -3.04 -15.56
N SER A 618 7.05 -1.93 -15.27
CA SER A 618 6.83 -0.85 -16.24
C SER A 618 7.99 0.14 -16.19
N TYR A 619 8.74 0.25 -17.27
CA TYR A 619 9.95 1.08 -17.34
C TYR A 619 9.94 1.94 -18.60
N GLU A 620 10.26 3.23 -18.46
CA GLU A 620 10.40 4.16 -19.58
C GLU A 620 11.88 4.53 -19.71
N ALA A 621 12.50 4.12 -20.82
CA ALA A 621 13.90 4.41 -21.06
C ALA A 621 14.07 5.85 -21.58
N THR A 622 14.84 6.65 -20.85
CA THR A 622 15.14 8.06 -21.21
C THR A 622 16.58 8.28 -21.66
N THR A 623 17.45 7.27 -21.55
CA THR A 623 18.89 7.37 -21.84
C THR A 623 19.42 6.02 -22.33
N LEU A 624 20.36 6.03 -23.28
CA LEU A 624 21.00 4.82 -23.80
C LEU A 624 22.03 4.30 -22.79
N GLY A 625 21.94 3.03 -22.44
CA GLY A 625 22.89 2.33 -21.57
C GLY A 625 22.25 1.17 -20.81
N TYR A 626 23.02 0.56 -19.92
CA TYR A 626 22.54 -0.54 -19.07
C TYR A 626 22.03 -0.01 -17.74
N GLU A 627 20.90 -0.51 -17.29
CA GLU A 627 20.35 -0.24 -15.95
C GLU A 627 20.27 -1.56 -15.18
N GLY A 628 20.74 -1.55 -13.94
CA GLY A 628 20.63 -2.70 -13.05
C GLY A 628 19.25 -2.77 -12.42
N VAL A 629 18.64 -3.95 -12.42
CA VAL A 629 17.35 -4.20 -11.78
C VAL A 629 17.52 -5.31 -10.76
N ALA A 630 17.31 -5.00 -9.47
CA ALA A 630 17.35 -5.99 -8.38
C ALA A 630 15.93 -6.21 -7.82
N LEU A 631 15.39 -7.40 -8.08
CA LEU A 631 14.09 -7.83 -7.59
C LEU A 631 14.26 -9.01 -6.64
N VAL A 632 13.41 -9.05 -5.62
CA VAL A 632 13.22 -10.20 -4.74
C VAL A 632 11.85 -10.79 -5.07
N ILE A 633 11.83 -12.06 -5.43
CA ILE A 633 10.59 -12.83 -5.57
C ILE A 633 10.36 -13.51 -4.23
N GLU A 634 9.25 -13.15 -3.60
CA GLU A 634 8.85 -13.70 -2.31
C GLU A 634 7.84 -14.80 -2.54
N ASP A 635 8.13 -15.92 -1.90
CA ASP A 635 7.14 -16.95 -1.64
C ASP A 635 6.34 -16.53 -0.42
N TYR A 636 5.05 -16.28 -0.61
CA TYR A 636 4.17 -15.79 0.42
C TYR A 636 3.18 -16.89 0.81
N ASP A 637 3.43 -17.53 1.96
CA ASP A 637 2.42 -18.37 2.62
C ASP A 637 1.24 -17.47 2.98
N PRO A 638 0.06 -17.64 2.35
CA PRO A 638 -1.12 -16.81 2.63
C PRO A 638 -1.55 -16.86 4.10
N ASN A 639 -1.03 -17.80 4.90
CA ASN A 639 -1.38 -17.99 6.30
C ASN A 639 -0.58 -17.14 7.31
N LEU A 640 0.29 -16.18 6.88
CA LEU A 640 1.05 -15.30 7.78
C LEU A 640 1.06 -13.78 7.36
N ILE A 641 0.06 -13.02 7.86
CA ILE A 641 -0.01 -11.54 8.09
C ILE A 641 -0.01 -10.59 6.87
N GLU A 642 -1.21 -10.20 6.39
CA GLU A 642 -1.55 -9.63 5.06
C GLU A 642 -1.46 -8.10 4.86
N CYS A 643 -0.99 -7.31 5.83
CA CYS A 643 -1.06 -5.83 5.75
C CYS A 643 0.29 -5.18 5.41
N GLY A 644 0.42 -4.69 4.16
CA GLY A 644 1.60 -4.00 3.63
C GLY A 644 1.86 -2.59 4.17
N GLY A 645 2.00 -2.45 5.50
CA GLY A 645 2.34 -1.19 6.20
C GLY A 645 1.16 -0.41 6.79
N ILE A 646 -0.08 -0.86 6.57
CA ILE A 646 -1.30 -0.34 7.21
C ILE A 646 -1.72 -1.35 8.28
N CYS A 647 -0.87 -1.54 9.30
CA CYS A 647 -1.05 -2.58 10.32
C CYS A 647 -1.68 -2.05 11.63
N ASP A 648 -1.86 -0.74 11.74
CA ASP A 648 -2.45 -0.08 12.90
C ASP A 648 -3.91 0.32 12.57
N PRO A 649 -4.89 -0.57 12.80
CA PRO A 649 -6.27 -0.27 12.49
C PRO A 649 -6.78 0.87 13.39
N LYS A 650 -7.07 2.03 12.77
CA LYS A 650 -7.80 3.14 13.42
C LYS A 650 -9.31 2.90 13.51
N GLY A 651 -9.81 1.89 12.79
CA GLY A 651 -11.21 1.47 12.76
C GLY A 651 -11.40 0.05 13.28
N ILE A 652 -12.63 -0.29 13.64
CA ILE A 652 -13.01 -1.62 14.12
C ILE A 652 -13.69 -2.35 12.96
N LEU A 653 -13.09 -3.43 12.47
CA LEU A 653 -13.73 -4.34 11.51
C LEU A 653 -14.47 -5.44 12.27
N GLN A 654 -15.79 -5.51 12.09
CA GLN A 654 -16.58 -6.68 12.43
C GLN A 654 -16.46 -7.70 11.29
N GLN A 655 -15.82 -8.84 11.56
CA GLN A 655 -15.59 -9.87 10.54
C GLN A 655 -16.91 -10.46 10.00
N PHE A 656 -17.94 -10.53 10.84
CA PHE A 656 -19.31 -10.91 10.45
C PHE A 656 -20.25 -9.79 10.88
N PRO A 657 -20.87 -9.02 9.97
CA PRO A 657 -21.02 -9.23 8.51
C PRO A 657 -20.03 -8.43 7.63
N CYS A 658 -18.73 -8.42 7.92
CA CYS A 658 -17.73 -7.58 7.23
C CYS A 658 -18.04 -6.07 7.28
N GLN A 659 -18.21 -5.51 8.48
CA GLN A 659 -18.53 -4.09 8.68
C GLN A 659 -17.38 -3.31 9.31
N LEU A 660 -16.86 -2.30 8.61
CA LEU A 660 -15.84 -1.39 9.12
C LEU A 660 -16.47 -0.17 9.81
N SER A 661 -16.16 0.04 11.08
CA SER A 661 -16.51 1.24 11.84
C SER A 661 -15.28 2.13 12.01
N TYR A 662 -15.40 3.42 11.71
CA TYR A 662 -14.30 4.38 11.77
C TYR A 662 -14.79 5.74 12.25
N GLU A 663 -14.08 6.33 13.22
CA GLU A 663 -14.38 7.67 13.74
C GLU A 663 -13.34 8.68 13.22
N ALA A 664 -13.81 9.65 12.45
CA ALA A 664 -12.95 10.63 11.79
C ALA A 664 -12.57 11.77 12.76
N THR A 665 -11.26 12.01 12.94
CA THR A 665 -10.74 13.06 13.85
C THR A 665 -10.08 14.22 13.11
N THR A 666 -9.62 14.02 11.88
CA THR A 666 -8.91 15.02 11.07
C THR A 666 -9.41 15.05 9.64
N LEU A 667 -9.61 16.23 9.07
CA LEU A 667 -9.95 16.39 7.65
C LEU A 667 -8.83 15.85 6.75
N GLY A 668 -9.19 15.19 5.65
CA GLY A 668 -8.21 14.62 4.72
C GLY A 668 -8.65 13.29 4.11
N TYR A 669 -7.67 12.48 3.72
CA TYR A 669 -7.87 11.12 3.23
C TYR A 669 -7.19 10.13 4.17
N GLU A 670 -7.83 8.98 4.39
CA GLU A 670 -7.29 7.86 5.16
C GLU A 670 -7.36 6.60 4.30
N GLY A 671 -6.33 5.75 4.39
CA GLY A 671 -6.26 4.50 3.64
C GLY A 671 -6.77 3.31 4.45
N VAL A 672 -7.50 2.42 3.81
CA VAL A 672 -7.98 1.16 4.38
C VAL A 672 -7.44 0.01 3.53
N ALA A 673 -6.92 -1.01 4.20
CA ALA A 673 -6.52 -2.28 3.61
C ALA A 673 -7.10 -3.43 4.44
N LEU A 674 -7.82 -4.34 3.80
CA LEU A 674 -8.52 -5.49 4.38
C LEU A 674 -8.32 -6.72 3.47
N VAL A 675 -8.55 -7.90 4.01
CA VAL A 675 -8.68 -9.14 3.23
C VAL A 675 -10.06 -9.73 3.48
N ILE A 676 -10.68 -10.25 2.42
CA ILE A 676 -11.94 -10.98 2.49
C ILE A 676 -11.60 -12.44 2.23
N GLU A 677 -11.94 -13.31 3.18
CA GLU A 677 -11.67 -14.73 3.14
C GLU A 677 -12.98 -15.52 2.97
N ASP A 678 -12.95 -16.51 2.09
CA ASP A 678 -13.90 -17.61 2.03
C ASP A 678 -13.32 -18.75 2.87
N TYR A 679 -13.96 -19.14 3.95
CA TYR A 679 -13.45 -20.14 4.88
C TYR A 679 -14.54 -21.13 5.29
N ASP A 680 -14.14 -22.37 5.54
CA ASP A 680 -15.01 -23.42 6.06
C ASP A 680 -15.43 -23.07 7.51
N PRO A 681 -16.71 -22.87 7.80
CA PRO A 681 -17.16 -22.56 9.15
C PRO A 681 -16.97 -23.72 10.13
N VAL A 682 -16.74 -24.95 9.64
CA VAL A 682 -16.56 -26.17 10.44
C VAL A 682 -15.10 -26.43 10.75
N THR A 683 -14.21 -26.36 9.75
CA THR A 683 -12.77 -26.59 9.95
C THR A 683 -12.01 -25.32 10.29
N ASN A 684 -12.64 -24.15 10.13
CA ASN A 684 -12.03 -22.82 10.26
C ASN A 684 -10.81 -22.64 9.34
N GLU A 685 -10.85 -23.27 8.17
CA GLU A 685 -9.83 -23.19 7.12
C GLU A 685 -10.28 -22.25 6.01
N THR A 686 -9.43 -21.29 5.65
CA THR A 686 -9.64 -20.44 4.47
C THR A 686 -9.47 -21.26 3.20
N TYR A 687 -10.52 -21.30 2.37
CA TYR A 687 -10.50 -21.91 1.04
C TYR A 687 -10.07 -20.93 -0.05
N SER A 688 -10.35 -19.63 0.10
CA SER A 688 -9.82 -18.60 -0.79
C SER A 688 -9.82 -17.22 -0.12
N SER A 689 -9.00 -16.28 -0.59
CA SER A 689 -8.97 -14.92 -0.07
C SER A 689 -8.72 -13.87 -1.16
N ILE A 690 -9.23 -12.65 -0.97
CA ILE A 690 -9.02 -11.51 -1.87
C ILE A 690 -8.64 -10.25 -1.07
N PRO A 691 -7.63 -9.47 -1.51
CA PRO A 691 -7.29 -8.21 -0.88
C PRO A 691 -8.23 -7.08 -1.33
N LEU A 692 -8.67 -6.24 -0.40
CA LEU A 692 -9.48 -5.04 -0.63
C LEU A 692 -8.77 -3.81 -0.07
N GLN A 693 -8.62 -2.77 -0.90
CA GLN A 693 -8.06 -1.48 -0.48
C GLN A 693 -8.91 -0.33 -1.00
N PHE A 694 -9.17 0.67 -0.16
CA PHE A 694 -9.91 1.87 -0.54
C PHE A 694 -9.56 3.07 0.34
N LEU A 695 -9.99 4.26 -0.10
CA LEU A 695 -9.76 5.52 0.62
C LEU A 695 -11.04 6.02 1.27
N ILE A 696 -10.91 6.54 2.49
CA ILE A 696 -11.94 7.32 3.17
C ILE A 696 -11.60 8.80 3.03
N ARG A 697 -12.52 9.62 2.52
CA ARG A 697 -12.37 11.08 2.45
C ARG A 697 -13.20 11.74 3.55
N ILE A 698 -12.53 12.46 4.45
CA ILE A 698 -13.14 13.14 5.59
C ILE A 698 -13.48 14.58 5.19
N VAL A 699 -14.77 14.93 5.25
CA VAL A 699 -15.33 16.25 4.86
C VAL A 699 -15.86 17.01 6.08
N ASN A 700 -15.94 18.34 5.99
CA ASN A 700 -16.45 19.20 7.07
C ASN A 700 -17.95 19.00 7.29
N GLN A 701 -18.38 18.97 8.56
CA GLN A 701 -19.77 19.19 8.91
C GLN A 701 -20.12 20.68 8.74
N ILE A 702 -21.24 20.98 8.09
CA ILE A 702 -21.75 22.37 8.00
C ILE A 702 -22.15 22.82 9.40
N PRO A 703 -21.66 23.98 9.92
CA PRO A 703 -22.09 24.49 11.21
C PRO A 703 -23.53 24.98 11.14
N VAL A 704 -24.44 24.31 11.83
CA VAL A 704 -25.79 24.82 12.12
C VAL A 704 -25.66 25.94 13.16
N THR A 705 -25.54 27.18 12.69
CA THR A 705 -25.72 28.36 13.54
C THR A 705 -26.88 29.16 13.01
N VAL A 706 -28.07 28.93 13.58
CA VAL A 706 -29.18 29.88 13.49
C VAL A 706 -29.09 30.74 14.75
N PRO A 707 -28.74 32.04 14.66
CA PRO A 707 -28.78 32.94 15.81
C PRO A 707 -30.22 33.07 16.33
N PRO A 708 -30.47 33.14 17.65
CA PRO A 708 -31.83 33.15 18.19
C PRO A 708 -32.71 34.36 17.83
N ASP A 709 -32.19 35.41 17.18
CA ASP A 709 -32.87 36.72 17.16
C ASP A 709 -32.98 37.40 15.78
N PHE A 710 -33.09 36.65 14.67
CA PHE A 710 -33.27 37.27 13.34
C PHE A 710 -34.65 37.01 12.72
N ASN A 711 -35.50 38.03 12.82
CA ASN A 711 -36.84 38.06 12.27
C ASN A 711 -36.78 38.51 10.78
N TYR A 712 -36.83 37.58 9.83
CA TYR A 712 -36.93 37.89 8.40
C TYR A 712 -38.36 37.70 7.90
N THR A 713 -38.99 38.79 7.47
CA THR A 713 -40.22 38.81 6.67
C THR A 713 -39.90 38.63 5.18
N GLY A 714 -39.27 37.51 4.82
CA GLY A 714 -38.92 37.13 3.45
C GLY A 714 -38.76 35.61 3.35
N ALA A 715 -39.03 35.03 2.18
CA ALA A 715 -39.14 33.58 1.96
C ALA A 715 -37.99 32.75 2.59
N PRO A 716 -38.25 31.53 3.10
CA PRO A 716 -37.28 30.77 3.88
C PRO A 716 -36.04 30.44 3.03
N LEU A 717 -34.85 30.75 3.54
CA LEU A 717 -33.60 30.20 2.99
C LEU A 717 -33.57 28.70 3.32
N LEU A 718 -33.66 27.84 2.29
CA LEU A 718 -33.66 26.38 2.44
C LEU A 718 -32.32 25.94 3.03
N GLN A 719 -32.34 25.22 4.16
CA GLN A 719 -31.14 24.66 4.77
C GLN A 719 -30.66 23.40 4.02
N PRO A 720 -29.35 23.10 4.08
CA PRO A 720 -28.81 21.86 3.55
C PRO A 720 -29.26 20.66 4.40
N CYS A 721 -29.61 19.56 3.74
CA CYS A 721 -30.07 18.33 4.39
C CYS A 721 -28.96 17.69 5.23
N THR A 722 -29.24 17.44 6.51
CA THR A 722 -28.32 16.80 7.47
C THR A 722 -28.38 15.27 7.44
N VAL A 723 -29.29 14.70 6.67
CA VAL A 723 -29.48 13.26 6.54
C VAL A 723 -28.91 12.82 5.19
N PRO A 724 -28.05 11.78 5.14
CA PRO A 724 -27.48 11.30 3.89
C PRO A 724 -28.54 10.88 2.86
N PRO A 725 -28.23 10.95 1.55
CA PRO A 725 -29.14 10.51 0.51
C PRO A 725 -29.45 9.01 0.62
N VAL A 726 -30.68 8.62 0.28
CA VAL A 726 -31.18 7.24 0.43
C VAL A 726 -31.46 6.63 -0.93
N TYR A 727 -30.95 5.43 -1.17
CA TYR A 727 -31.31 4.65 -2.35
C TYR A 727 -32.71 4.04 -2.17
N ILE A 728 -33.59 4.24 -3.16
CA ILE A 728 -34.99 3.76 -3.18
C ILE A 728 -35.36 3.08 -4.50
N GLY A 729 -34.37 2.61 -5.25
CA GLY A 729 -34.59 1.98 -6.55
C GLY A 729 -35.22 0.58 -6.46
N ASP A 730 -35.57 0.05 -7.64
CA ASP A 730 -36.43 -1.13 -7.78
C ASP A 730 -35.79 -2.40 -7.20
N ARG A 731 -34.46 -2.54 -7.35
CA ARG A 731 -33.67 -3.65 -6.80
C ARG A 731 -33.13 -3.32 -5.41
N HIS A 732 -32.97 -4.34 -4.58
CA HIS A 732 -32.49 -4.18 -3.21
C HIS A 732 -31.00 -4.52 -3.06
N HIS A 733 -30.40 -4.12 -1.93
CA HIS A 733 -29.03 -4.53 -1.59
C HIS A 733 -28.95 -6.06 -1.50
N GLY A 734 -28.03 -6.66 -2.25
CA GLY A 734 -27.84 -8.11 -2.35
C GLY A 734 -28.62 -8.78 -3.48
N ALA A 735 -29.38 -8.02 -4.29
CA ALA A 735 -30.21 -8.62 -5.33
C ALA A 735 -29.39 -9.38 -6.38
N CYS A 736 -29.86 -10.56 -6.80
CA CYS A 736 -29.20 -11.43 -7.76
C CYS A 736 -29.96 -11.49 -9.10
N ILE A 737 -29.33 -11.06 -10.19
CA ILE A 737 -29.93 -10.84 -11.50
C ILE A 737 -29.28 -11.76 -12.54
N GLY A 738 -30.07 -12.60 -13.19
CA GLY A 738 -29.61 -13.43 -14.31
C GLY A 738 -29.58 -12.66 -15.63
N VAL A 739 -28.48 -12.72 -16.37
CA VAL A 739 -28.33 -12.04 -17.68
C VAL A 739 -27.71 -12.99 -18.69
N LYS A 740 -28.28 -13.08 -19.89
CA LYS A 740 -27.71 -13.86 -20.98
C LYS A 740 -26.59 -13.08 -21.68
N SER A 741 -25.50 -13.74 -22.04
CA SER A 741 -24.47 -13.14 -22.89
C SER A 741 -25.07 -12.60 -24.20
N ASN A 742 -24.50 -11.49 -24.68
CA ASN A 742 -24.96 -10.69 -25.83
C ASN A 742 -26.36 -10.08 -25.71
N SER A 743 -27.01 -10.17 -24.54
CA SER A 743 -28.29 -9.51 -24.28
C SER A 743 -28.08 -8.27 -23.43
N THR A 744 -28.69 -7.16 -23.81
CA THR A 744 -28.57 -5.91 -23.07
C THR A 744 -29.53 -5.89 -21.89
N VAL A 745 -29.03 -5.62 -20.69
CA VAL A 745 -29.83 -5.31 -19.50
C VAL A 745 -29.80 -3.81 -19.24
N ILE A 746 -30.94 -3.25 -18.81
CA ILE A 746 -31.09 -1.85 -18.42
C ILE A 746 -31.72 -1.83 -17.03
N GLU A 747 -31.04 -1.21 -16.07
CA GLU A 747 -31.51 -1.06 -14.69
C GLU A 747 -31.75 0.42 -14.36
N ARG A 748 -32.86 0.69 -13.67
CA ARG A 748 -33.25 2.02 -13.21
C ARG A 748 -32.81 2.23 -11.76
N ILE A 749 -31.94 3.20 -11.56
CA ILE A 749 -31.41 3.57 -10.24
C ILE A 749 -32.17 4.80 -9.75
N VAL A 750 -32.72 4.72 -8.54
CA VAL A 750 -33.50 5.80 -7.92
C VAL A 750 -32.93 6.15 -6.56
N VAL A 751 -32.63 7.43 -6.36
CA VAL A 751 -32.06 7.97 -5.13
C VAL A 751 -32.89 9.17 -4.68
N ARG A 752 -33.14 9.28 -3.38
CA ARG A 752 -33.93 10.37 -2.80
C ARG A 752 -33.12 11.16 -1.78
N VAL A 753 -33.27 12.47 -1.80
CA VAL A 753 -32.90 13.35 -0.69
C VAL A 753 -34.02 13.33 0.36
N PRO A 754 -33.78 12.83 1.59
CA PRO A 754 -34.85 12.58 2.57
C PRO A 754 -35.45 13.85 3.19
N CYS A 755 -34.74 14.98 3.14
CA CYS A 755 -35.24 16.24 3.66
C CYS A 755 -36.18 16.94 2.66
N ASN A 756 -37.42 17.21 3.07
CA ASN A 756 -38.32 18.08 2.32
C ASN A 756 -37.83 19.53 2.41
N GLU A 757 -37.93 20.29 1.32
CA GLU A 757 -37.55 21.71 1.28
C GLU A 757 -36.08 21.97 1.68
N SER A 758 -35.14 21.22 1.09
CA SER A 758 -33.70 21.45 1.27
C SER A 758 -33.05 22.01 0.00
N SER A 759 -31.93 22.72 0.15
CA SER A 759 -31.10 23.15 -0.99
C SER A 759 -30.18 22.03 -1.51
N THR A 760 -30.24 20.83 -0.94
CA THR A 760 -29.32 19.73 -1.23
C THR A 760 -29.75 18.98 -2.48
N THR A 761 -28.83 18.77 -3.41
CA THR A 761 -29.05 18.00 -4.64
C THR A 761 -28.12 16.80 -4.71
N ILE A 762 -28.46 15.77 -5.49
CA ILE A 762 -27.53 14.68 -5.80
C ILE A 762 -26.53 15.17 -6.85
N THR A 763 -25.23 15.04 -6.57
CA THR A 763 -24.15 15.45 -7.47
C THR A 763 -23.54 14.29 -8.23
N ASP A 764 -23.47 13.12 -7.61
CA ASP A 764 -22.96 11.90 -8.24
C ASP A 764 -23.62 10.65 -7.65
N ILE A 765 -23.53 9.56 -8.39
CA ILE A 765 -23.79 8.21 -7.91
C ILE A 765 -22.55 7.41 -8.28
N LEU A 766 -21.69 7.18 -7.29
CA LEU A 766 -20.45 6.43 -7.46
C LEU A 766 -20.81 4.99 -7.83
N THR A 767 -20.15 4.46 -8.85
CA THR A 767 -20.41 3.13 -9.41
C THR A 767 -19.14 2.30 -9.41
N VAL A 768 -19.17 1.11 -8.80
CA VAL A 768 -18.21 0.03 -9.05
C VAL A 768 -18.89 -0.94 -10.00
N SER A 769 -18.46 -0.99 -11.27
CA SER A 769 -19.20 -1.65 -12.35
C SER A 769 -18.35 -2.66 -13.13
N PRO A 770 -18.95 -3.72 -13.70
CA PRO A 770 -18.27 -4.66 -14.56
C PRO A 770 -17.76 -4.02 -15.88
N PRO A 771 -16.77 -4.62 -16.56
CA PRO A 771 -16.28 -4.11 -17.83
C PRO A 771 -17.39 -4.02 -18.90
N GLY A 772 -17.47 -2.86 -19.56
CA GLY A 772 -18.43 -2.59 -20.64
C GLY A 772 -19.79 -2.04 -20.19
N MET A 773 -20.00 -1.83 -18.89
CA MET A 773 -21.22 -1.20 -18.36
C MET A 773 -21.17 0.32 -18.52
N SER A 774 -22.28 0.94 -18.92
CA SER A 774 -22.41 2.39 -19.11
C SER A 774 -23.49 2.97 -18.19
N LYS A 775 -23.31 4.24 -17.79
CA LYS A 775 -24.26 5.00 -16.97
C LYS A 775 -24.77 6.23 -17.72
N SER A 776 -26.04 6.57 -17.54
CA SER A 776 -26.63 7.80 -18.07
C SER A 776 -26.27 9.01 -17.19
N SER A 777 -26.64 10.21 -17.64
CA SER A 777 -26.69 11.38 -16.77
C SER A 777 -27.74 11.19 -15.66
N ILE A 778 -27.53 11.85 -14.52
CA ILE A 778 -28.50 11.92 -13.43
C ILE A 778 -29.58 12.94 -13.81
N SER A 779 -30.84 12.57 -13.65
CA SER A 779 -32.02 13.40 -13.95
C SER A 779 -32.93 13.47 -12.72
N LEU A 780 -33.70 14.56 -12.59
CA LEU A 780 -34.75 14.65 -11.56
C LEU A 780 -35.98 13.83 -11.98
N ASP A 781 -36.64 13.21 -11.00
CA ASP A 781 -37.93 12.56 -11.22
C ASP A 781 -38.98 13.62 -11.58
N PRO A 782 -39.73 13.46 -12.69
CA PRO A 782 -40.76 14.42 -13.09
C PRO A 782 -41.88 14.61 -12.06
N ASP A 783 -42.16 13.58 -11.26
CA ASP A 783 -43.26 13.56 -10.29
C ASP A 783 -42.79 13.94 -8.87
N ASP A 784 -41.47 13.99 -8.62
CA ASP A 784 -40.90 14.26 -7.30
C ASP A 784 -39.55 15.00 -7.33
N ASN A 785 -39.56 16.26 -6.90
CA ASN A 785 -38.39 17.16 -6.89
C ASN A 785 -37.24 16.75 -5.94
N ASN A 786 -37.45 15.77 -5.06
CA ASN A 786 -36.42 15.24 -4.17
C ASN A 786 -35.85 13.90 -4.64
N THR A 787 -36.32 13.40 -5.78
CA THR A 787 -35.94 12.09 -6.32
C THR A 787 -35.13 12.25 -7.60
N TYR A 788 -34.07 11.46 -7.73
CA TYR A 788 -33.12 11.48 -8.82
C TYR A 788 -33.01 10.09 -9.45
N ILE A 789 -32.96 10.05 -10.77
CA ILE A 789 -32.96 8.85 -11.59
C ILE A 789 -31.69 8.79 -12.44
N MET A 790 -31.06 7.62 -12.49
CA MET A 790 -29.98 7.27 -13.40
C MET A 790 -30.25 5.89 -14.00
N TYR A 791 -29.92 5.69 -15.27
CA TYR A 791 -30.00 4.38 -15.92
C TYR A 791 -28.62 3.78 -16.07
N ILE A 792 -28.54 2.46 -15.89
CA ILE A 792 -27.34 1.67 -16.13
C ILE A 792 -27.64 0.66 -17.22
N GLN A 793 -26.74 0.53 -18.19
CA GLN A 793 -26.88 -0.38 -19.31
C GLN A 793 -25.64 -1.28 -19.41
N TRP A 794 -25.86 -2.57 -19.65
CA TRP A 794 -24.77 -3.52 -19.83
C TRP A 794 -25.11 -4.63 -20.82
N THR A 795 -24.16 -5.00 -21.67
CA THR A 795 -24.26 -6.14 -22.59
C THR A 795 -23.04 -7.04 -22.35
N PRO A 796 -23.14 -8.07 -21.50
CA PRO A 796 -22.02 -8.95 -21.22
C PRO A 796 -21.64 -9.75 -22.46
N ARG A 797 -20.35 -9.90 -22.70
CA ARG A 797 -19.81 -10.76 -23.75
C ARG A 797 -19.74 -12.23 -23.26
N PRO A 798 -19.67 -13.22 -24.16
CA PRO A 798 -19.55 -14.63 -23.77
C PRO A 798 -18.33 -14.96 -22.89
N ASP A 799 -17.24 -14.20 -23.00
CA ASP A 799 -16.04 -14.33 -22.13
C ASP A 799 -16.27 -13.84 -20.69
N GLN A 800 -17.37 -13.12 -20.44
CA GLN A 800 -17.73 -12.58 -19.12
C GLN A 800 -18.68 -13.52 -18.36
N TYR A 801 -18.64 -14.83 -18.62
CA TYR A 801 -19.42 -15.83 -17.88
C TYR A 801 -19.18 -15.76 -16.36
N GLY A 802 -20.22 -15.99 -15.56
CA GLY A 802 -20.11 -16.06 -14.09
C GLY A 802 -20.66 -14.85 -13.34
N ILE A 803 -20.19 -14.66 -12.10
CA ILE A 803 -20.65 -13.62 -11.17
C ILE A 803 -19.95 -12.29 -11.45
N HIS A 804 -20.72 -11.21 -11.54
CA HIS A 804 -20.25 -9.83 -11.62
C HIS A 804 -21.03 -8.96 -10.62
N GLN A 805 -20.41 -7.95 -10.03
CA GLN A 805 -21.09 -7.07 -9.07
C GLN A 805 -21.18 -5.63 -9.57
N LEU A 806 -22.28 -4.97 -9.22
CA LEU A 806 -22.49 -3.54 -9.39
C LEU A 806 -22.80 -2.93 -8.02
N CYS A 807 -21.97 -2.01 -7.54
CA CYS A 807 -22.22 -1.27 -6.31
C CYS A 807 -22.42 0.23 -6.59
N LEU A 808 -23.39 0.83 -5.89
CA LEU A 808 -23.87 2.19 -6.08
C LEU A 808 -23.80 2.95 -4.76
N THR A 809 -23.21 4.14 -4.77
CA THR A 809 -23.12 5.01 -3.58
C THR A 809 -23.51 6.43 -3.95
N PRO A 810 -24.68 6.94 -3.52
CA PRO A 810 -25.11 8.30 -3.85
C PRO A 810 -24.31 9.36 -3.09
N VAL A 811 -24.02 10.47 -3.75
CA VAL A 811 -23.27 11.61 -3.20
C VAL A 811 -24.10 12.87 -3.37
N ASP A 812 -24.31 13.59 -2.28
CA ASP A 812 -25.04 14.84 -2.29
C ASP A 812 -24.15 16.07 -2.57
N SER A 813 -24.74 17.26 -2.67
CA SER A 813 -24.03 18.52 -2.92
C SER A 813 -23.24 19.05 -1.73
N VAL A 814 -23.42 18.46 -0.55
CA VAL A 814 -22.66 18.74 0.67
C VAL A 814 -21.44 17.81 0.77
N GLY A 815 -21.38 16.76 -0.04
CA GLY A 815 -20.32 15.77 -0.07
C GLY A 815 -20.56 14.58 0.87
N GLN A 816 -21.78 14.40 1.39
CA GLN A 816 -22.15 13.22 2.16
C GLN A 816 -22.47 12.06 1.22
N THR A 817 -22.04 10.86 1.60
CA THR A 817 -22.34 9.62 0.89
C THR A 817 -23.49 8.89 1.58
N GLY A 818 -24.48 8.43 0.82
CA GLY A 818 -25.50 7.50 1.31
C GLY A 818 -24.97 6.08 1.48
N GLN A 819 -25.83 5.17 1.96
CA GLN A 819 -25.49 3.75 2.08
C GLN A 819 -25.16 3.16 0.70
N GLN A 820 -24.11 2.35 0.64
CA GLN A 820 -23.76 1.60 -0.57
C GLN A 820 -24.74 0.44 -0.79
N VAL A 821 -25.26 0.35 -2.02
CA VAL A 821 -26.19 -0.70 -2.45
C VAL A 821 -25.55 -1.50 -3.57
N CYS A 822 -25.48 -2.83 -3.43
CA CYS A 822 -24.84 -3.70 -4.41
C CYS A 822 -25.84 -4.72 -4.98
N TYR A 823 -25.71 -5.01 -6.28
CA TYR A 823 -26.36 -6.13 -6.95
C TYR A 823 -25.32 -7.09 -7.49
N THR A 824 -25.76 -8.32 -7.70
CA THR A 824 -24.98 -9.38 -8.33
C THR A 824 -25.62 -9.73 -9.67
N PHE A 825 -24.86 -9.70 -10.75
CA PHE A 825 -25.24 -10.20 -12.07
C PHE A 825 -24.61 -11.58 -12.30
N GLN A 826 -25.43 -12.57 -12.65
CA GLN A 826 -24.98 -13.90 -13.07
C GLN A 826 -25.12 -14.02 -14.60
N VAL A 827 -24.00 -14.09 -15.31
CA VAL A 827 -23.99 -14.23 -16.77
C VAL A 827 -24.25 -15.68 -17.18
N ASP A 828 -25.09 -15.85 -18.21
CA ASP A 828 -25.58 -17.11 -18.82
C ASP A 828 -26.43 -17.99 -17.90
N VAL A 829 -27.13 -17.39 -16.94
CA VAL A 829 -28.24 -18.02 -16.22
C VAL A 829 -29.46 -17.12 -16.33
N GLU A 830 -30.55 -17.64 -16.91
CA GLU A 830 -31.76 -16.85 -17.16
C GLU A 830 -32.66 -16.81 -15.91
N PRO A 831 -33.25 -15.64 -15.57
CA PRO A 831 -34.15 -15.52 -14.42
C PRO A 831 -35.46 -16.27 -14.66
N PRO A 832 -36.16 -16.70 -13.58
CA PRO A 832 -37.45 -17.36 -13.73
C PRO A 832 -38.49 -16.40 -14.29
N ASN A 833 -39.20 -16.85 -15.32
CA ASN A 833 -40.25 -16.08 -16.00
C ASN A 833 -41.64 -16.61 -15.64
N PHE A 834 -42.56 -15.68 -15.40
CA PHE A 834 -43.98 -15.99 -15.25
C PHE A 834 -44.62 -16.27 -16.61
N ILE A 835 -45.26 -17.43 -16.76
CA ILE A 835 -45.84 -17.85 -18.03
C ILE A 835 -47.13 -17.07 -18.26
N ASN A 836 -47.12 -16.19 -19.27
CA ASN A 836 -48.32 -15.44 -19.67
C ASN A 836 -49.46 -16.40 -20.06
N GLY A 837 -50.67 -16.13 -19.58
CA GLY A 837 -51.85 -16.97 -19.80
C GLY A 837 -51.99 -18.17 -18.84
N SER A 838 -51.00 -18.44 -17.96
CA SER A 838 -51.09 -19.49 -16.94
C SER A 838 -51.80 -19.04 -15.66
N MET A 839 -52.09 -17.74 -15.54
CA MET A 839 -52.72 -17.16 -14.36
C MET A 839 -54.11 -17.73 -14.13
N THR A 840 -54.48 -17.99 -12.88
CA THR A 840 -55.83 -18.45 -12.53
C THR A 840 -56.31 -17.79 -11.24
N PRO A 841 -57.57 -17.31 -11.18
CA PRO A 841 -58.51 -17.16 -12.29
C PRO A 841 -58.18 -15.97 -13.22
N GLN A 842 -58.77 -15.96 -14.43
CA GLN A 842 -58.71 -14.87 -15.42
C GLN A 842 -60.11 -14.38 -15.78
N GLY A 843 -60.21 -13.13 -16.26
CA GLY A 843 -61.48 -12.57 -16.74
C GLY A 843 -62.46 -12.29 -15.59
N LEU A 844 -63.63 -12.93 -15.62
CA LEU A 844 -64.69 -12.75 -14.61
C LEU A 844 -64.45 -13.65 -13.39
N VAL A 845 -64.26 -13.04 -12.22
CA VAL A 845 -63.85 -13.70 -10.98
C VAL A 845 -64.95 -13.58 -9.91
N PRO A 846 -65.25 -14.63 -9.14
CA PRO A 846 -66.21 -14.56 -8.04
C PRO A 846 -65.79 -13.58 -6.93
N ARG A 847 -66.76 -12.96 -6.27
CA ARG A 847 -66.55 -12.02 -5.16
C ARG A 847 -65.75 -12.59 -3.98
N ASN A 848 -65.83 -13.89 -3.75
CA ASN A 848 -65.18 -14.60 -2.65
C ASN A 848 -63.91 -15.35 -3.08
N GLN A 849 -63.30 -14.96 -4.21
CA GLN A 849 -62.07 -15.58 -4.67
C GLN A 849 -60.93 -15.35 -3.68
N ALA A 850 -60.38 -16.45 -3.16
CA ALA A 850 -59.28 -16.43 -2.19
C ALA A 850 -57.96 -16.96 -2.76
N ILE A 851 -58.02 -17.94 -3.67
CA ILE A 851 -56.84 -18.65 -4.18
C ILE A 851 -56.49 -18.16 -5.58
N TRP A 852 -55.24 -17.78 -5.79
CA TRP A 852 -54.72 -17.35 -7.08
C TRP A 852 -53.51 -18.22 -7.41
N SER A 853 -53.28 -18.51 -8.68
CA SER A 853 -52.05 -19.22 -9.05
C SER A 853 -51.50 -18.78 -10.40
N ILE A 854 -50.19 -18.93 -10.55
CA ILE A 854 -49.44 -18.62 -11.78
C ILE A 854 -48.29 -19.61 -11.94
N SER A 855 -48.05 -20.04 -13.17
CA SER A 855 -46.95 -20.96 -13.49
C SER A 855 -45.69 -20.20 -13.88
N THR A 856 -44.54 -20.82 -13.60
CA THR A 856 -43.21 -20.35 -14.00
C THR A 856 -42.59 -21.30 -15.02
N ASP A 857 -41.69 -20.79 -15.84
CA ASP A 857 -40.94 -21.58 -16.81
C ASP A 857 -39.95 -22.56 -16.15
N GLN A 858 -39.54 -22.29 -14.91
CA GLN A 858 -38.58 -23.06 -14.14
C GLN A 858 -39.07 -23.34 -12.71
N ASP A 859 -38.40 -24.25 -12.00
CA ASP A 859 -38.68 -24.53 -10.58
C ASP A 859 -38.26 -23.35 -9.71
N VAL A 860 -39.14 -22.93 -8.80
CA VAL A 860 -38.94 -21.72 -8.00
C VAL A 860 -39.13 -21.96 -6.51
N ILE A 861 -38.40 -21.19 -5.72
CA ILE A 861 -38.42 -21.21 -4.26
C ILE A 861 -38.87 -19.84 -3.72
N PRO A 862 -39.36 -19.77 -2.46
CA PRO A 862 -39.71 -18.52 -1.81
C PRO A 862 -38.49 -17.62 -1.56
N PRO A 863 -38.69 -16.30 -1.44
CA PRO A 863 -37.65 -15.38 -0.97
C PRO A 863 -37.25 -15.69 0.48
N SER A 864 -35.95 -15.85 0.73
CA SER A 864 -35.40 -16.41 1.97
C SER A 864 -35.02 -15.40 3.06
N GLN A 865 -34.93 -14.09 2.74
CA GLN A 865 -34.41 -13.07 3.69
C GLN A 865 -35.15 -11.72 3.71
N ARG A 866 -36.13 -11.48 2.82
CA ARG A 866 -36.86 -10.19 2.76
C ARG A 866 -38.31 -10.36 2.32
N ALA A 867 -39.17 -9.43 2.79
CA ALA A 867 -40.54 -9.29 2.33
C ALA A 867 -40.59 -8.65 0.92
N ALA A 868 -40.78 -9.47 -0.10
CA ALA A 868 -41.25 -9.05 -1.42
C ALA A 868 -42.78 -9.19 -1.46
N TYR A 869 -43.48 -8.26 -2.12
CA TYR A 869 -44.93 -8.21 -2.07
C TYR A 869 -45.59 -8.46 -3.43
N ILE A 870 -46.68 -9.23 -3.37
CA ILE A 870 -47.66 -9.31 -4.45
C ILE A 870 -48.76 -8.31 -4.13
N ARG A 871 -49.01 -7.37 -5.04
CA ARG A 871 -49.87 -6.21 -4.79
C ARG A 871 -51.06 -6.21 -5.72
N TYR A 872 -52.24 -6.00 -5.16
CA TYR A 872 -53.50 -5.93 -5.88
C TYR A 872 -53.96 -4.48 -5.91
N PHE A 873 -54.27 -4.00 -7.11
CA PHE A 873 -54.72 -2.64 -7.32
C PHE A 873 -56.13 -2.63 -7.89
N LYS A 874 -56.99 -1.75 -7.36
CA LYS A 874 -58.28 -1.42 -7.95
C LYS A 874 -58.08 -0.32 -9.00
N GLN A 875 -58.59 -0.56 -10.21
CA GLN A 875 -58.60 0.46 -11.24
C GLN A 875 -59.68 1.50 -10.98
N MET A 876 -59.29 2.77 -10.95
CA MET A 876 -60.20 3.88 -10.73
C MET A 876 -60.42 4.64 -12.04
N SER A 877 -61.65 5.11 -12.27
CA SER A 877 -62.00 5.83 -13.51
C SER A 877 -61.27 7.18 -13.68
N ASN A 878 -60.67 7.70 -12.61
CA ASN A 878 -59.86 8.93 -12.61
C ASN A 878 -58.35 8.69 -12.80
N GLY A 879 -57.92 7.44 -12.98
CA GLY A 879 -56.52 7.05 -13.16
C GLY A 879 -55.68 6.95 -11.88
N ALA A 880 -56.23 7.31 -10.71
CA ALA A 880 -55.57 7.17 -9.41
C ALA A 880 -55.84 5.79 -8.81
N ASP A 881 -55.26 4.75 -9.41
CA ASP A 881 -55.42 3.36 -8.98
C ASP A 881 -54.99 3.17 -7.51
N VAL A 882 -55.73 2.36 -6.76
CA VAL A 882 -55.53 2.21 -5.30
C VAL A 882 -55.04 0.80 -4.98
N GLU A 883 -53.95 0.67 -4.22
CA GLU A 883 -53.51 -0.62 -3.65
C GLU A 883 -54.53 -1.08 -2.61
N VAL A 884 -55.19 -2.22 -2.84
CA VAL A 884 -56.25 -2.74 -1.96
C VAL A 884 -55.80 -3.92 -1.10
N LEU A 885 -54.76 -4.63 -1.52
CA LEU A 885 -54.22 -5.77 -0.80
C LEU A 885 -52.75 -5.94 -1.15
N ARG A 886 -51.95 -6.29 -0.14
CA ARG A 886 -50.58 -6.75 -0.31
C ARG A 886 -50.38 -8.08 0.40
N VAL A 887 -49.73 -9.00 -0.30
CA VAL A 887 -49.46 -10.36 0.18
C VAL A 887 -47.94 -10.53 0.29
N ASN A 888 -47.45 -11.03 1.42
CA ASN A 888 -46.03 -11.25 1.62
C ASN A 888 -45.61 -12.57 0.96
N ALA A 889 -44.78 -12.51 -0.07
CA ALA A 889 -44.38 -13.67 -0.85
C ALA A 889 -43.61 -14.71 -0.02
N ALA A 890 -42.87 -14.31 1.01
CA ALA A 890 -42.11 -15.24 1.84
C ALA A 890 -42.99 -16.09 2.77
N VAL A 891 -44.19 -15.61 3.12
CA VAL A 891 -45.01 -16.17 4.20
C VAL A 891 -46.35 -16.70 3.70
N ASP A 892 -47.00 -15.95 2.81
CA ASP A 892 -48.41 -16.14 2.45
C ASP A 892 -48.60 -16.80 1.07
N VAL A 893 -47.49 -17.20 0.43
CA VAL A 893 -47.48 -17.86 -0.89
C VAL A 893 -46.91 -19.27 -0.75
N ILE A 894 -47.62 -20.23 -1.33
CA ILE A 894 -47.20 -21.62 -1.41
C ILE A 894 -46.46 -21.82 -2.73
N TYR A 895 -45.20 -22.23 -2.64
CA TYR A 895 -44.36 -22.54 -3.80
C TYR A 895 -44.43 -24.03 -4.09
N GLN A 896 -44.77 -24.37 -5.33
CA GLN A 896 -44.75 -25.72 -5.88
C GLN A 896 -43.79 -25.75 -7.08
N ALA A 897 -43.42 -26.95 -7.53
CA ALA A 897 -42.62 -27.11 -8.75
C ALA A 897 -43.29 -26.35 -9.92
N ARG A 898 -42.61 -25.30 -10.40
CA ARG A 898 -43.06 -24.40 -11.48
C ARG A 898 -44.39 -23.65 -11.25
N GLN A 899 -44.84 -23.47 -10.01
CA GLN A 899 -46.11 -22.78 -9.73
C GLN A 899 -46.12 -22.04 -8.39
N LEU A 900 -46.67 -20.83 -8.39
CA LEU A 900 -46.97 -20.07 -7.18
C LEU A 900 -48.47 -20.15 -6.91
N VAL A 901 -48.85 -20.45 -5.66
CA VAL A 901 -50.24 -20.43 -5.19
C VAL A 901 -50.37 -19.40 -4.07
N ILE A 902 -51.15 -18.35 -4.33
CA ILE A 902 -51.29 -17.18 -3.48
C ILE A 902 -52.63 -17.27 -2.77
N ASN A 903 -52.63 -17.14 -1.45
CA ASN A 903 -53.85 -17.12 -0.66
C ASN A 903 -54.12 -15.70 -0.13
N THR A 904 -55.21 -15.10 -0.59
CA THR A 904 -55.67 -13.77 -0.17
C THR A 904 -56.62 -13.80 1.04
N GLY A 905 -56.81 -14.97 1.64
CA GLY A 905 -57.64 -15.16 2.84
C GLY A 905 -59.12 -14.87 2.58
N SER A 906 -59.82 -14.32 3.59
CA SER A 906 -61.23 -13.96 3.51
C SER A 906 -61.49 -12.58 2.87
N THR A 907 -60.63 -12.14 1.95
CA THR A 907 -60.79 -10.86 1.25
C THR A 907 -62.06 -10.87 0.41
N ILE A 908 -62.88 -9.82 0.55
CA ILE A 908 -64.13 -9.67 -0.20
C ILE A 908 -63.91 -8.57 -1.24
N TRP A 909 -64.05 -8.94 -2.52
CA TRP A 909 -63.84 -8.01 -3.62
C TRP A 909 -65.11 -7.20 -3.95
N GLU A 910 -64.95 -6.03 -4.56
CA GLU A 910 -66.08 -5.19 -4.95
C GLU A 910 -66.68 -5.67 -6.28
N GLU A 911 -67.98 -5.94 -6.29
CA GLU A 911 -68.69 -6.47 -7.46
C GLU A 911 -68.66 -5.47 -8.63
N GLY A 912 -68.39 -5.96 -9.85
CA GLY A 912 -68.31 -5.14 -11.05
C GLY A 912 -67.01 -4.35 -11.23
N ALA A 913 -66.16 -4.23 -10.19
CA ALA A 913 -64.90 -3.50 -10.25
C ALA A 913 -63.79 -4.30 -10.96
N GLN A 914 -62.84 -3.56 -11.55
CA GLN A 914 -61.69 -4.10 -12.27
C GLN A 914 -60.42 -3.96 -11.43
N TYR A 915 -59.59 -5.00 -11.44
CA TYR A 915 -58.37 -5.10 -10.66
C TYR A 915 -57.21 -5.63 -11.52
N TYR A 916 -55.99 -5.36 -11.07
CA TYR A 916 -54.79 -5.99 -11.60
C TYR A 916 -53.80 -6.34 -10.49
N ILE A 917 -52.91 -7.28 -10.77
CA ILE A 917 -51.88 -7.76 -9.83
C ILE A 917 -50.50 -7.37 -10.35
N LEU A 918 -49.67 -6.79 -9.49
CA LEU A 918 -48.26 -6.50 -9.74
C LEU A 918 -47.38 -7.29 -8.76
N PHE A 919 -46.21 -7.68 -9.24
CA PHE A 919 -45.21 -8.40 -8.44
C PHE A 919 -44.00 -7.48 -8.25
N ASP A 920 -43.54 -7.33 -7.01
CA ASP A 920 -42.23 -6.74 -6.73
C ASP A 920 -41.12 -7.61 -7.38
N SER A 921 -39.89 -7.09 -7.48
CA SER A 921 -38.76 -7.91 -7.93
C SER A 921 -38.45 -9.01 -6.90
N GLY A 922 -38.01 -10.20 -7.36
CA GLY A 922 -37.59 -11.28 -6.45
C GLY A 922 -38.73 -12.02 -5.76
N ILE A 923 -39.94 -12.00 -6.32
CA ILE A 923 -41.08 -12.79 -5.82
C ILE A 923 -40.84 -14.29 -5.99
N ALA A 924 -40.11 -14.70 -7.02
CA ALA A 924 -39.71 -16.08 -7.22
C ALA A 924 -38.20 -16.15 -7.44
N LEU A 925 -37.54 -17.13 -6.84
CA LEU A 925 -36.10 -17.34 -7.00
C LEU A 925 -35.83 -18.74 -7.52
N ILE A 926 -34.73 -18.92 -8.26
CA ILE A 926 -34.20 -20.25 -8.56
C ILE A 926 -33.10 -20.61 -7.56
N ASN A 927 -33.10 -21.87 -7.10
CA ASN A 927 -32.09 -22.37 -6.15
C ASN A 927 -30.75 -22.70 -6.84
N GLN A 928 -30.25 -21.76 -7.63
CA GLN A 928 -29.01 -21.86 -8.39
C GLN A 928 -28.21 -20.56 -8.23
N SER A 929 -26.88 -20.68 -8.19
CA SER A 929 -25.95 -19.55 -8.08
C SER A 929 -26.24 -18.69 -6.83
N CYS A 930 -26.37 -17.36 -6.98
CA CYS A 930 -26.69 -16.43 -5.88
C CYS A 930 -28.18 -16.34 -5.52
N GLY A 931 -29.03 -17.23 -6.04
CA GLY A 931 -30.48 -17.14 -5.85
C GLY A 931 -31.12 -16.15 -6.82
N ILE A 932 -31.08 -16.45 -8.12
CA ILE A 932 -31.50 -15.50 -9.17
C ILE A 932 -32.98 -15.15 -9.04
N GLU A 933 -33.25 -13.85 -8.98
CA GLU A 933 -34.56 -13.26 -8.78
C GLU A 933 -35.36 -13.11 -10.06
N SER A 934 -36.66 -13.37 -9.97
CA SER A 934 -37.62 -12.99 -11.00
C SER A 934 -37.60 -11.47 -11.21
N ALA A 935 -37.74 -11.05 -12.47
CA ALA A 935 -38.02 -9.65 -12.79
C ALA A 935 -39.36 -9.21 -12.16
N PRO A 936 -39.52 -7.91 -11.82
CA PRO A 936 -40.80 -7.39 -11.36
C PRO A 936 -41.87 -7.51 -12.45
N LEU A 937 -43.10 -7.79 -12.06
CA LEU A 937 -44.25 -7.78 -12.97
C LEU A 937 -44.93 -6.42 -12.92
N ALA A 938 -44.41 -5.46 -13.70
CA ALA A 938 -44.88 -4.07 -13.71
C ALA A 938 -46.00 -3.79 -14.73
N ASN A 939 -46.23 -4.69 -15.70
CA ASN A 939 -47.24 -4.49 -16.73
C ASN A 939 -48.66 -4.73 -16.16
N LYS A 940 -49.43 -3.66 -15.97
CA LYS A 940 -50.83 -3.72 -15.48
C LYS A 940 -51.73 -4.69 -16.26
N SER A 941 -51.50 -4.83 -17.56
CA SER A 941 -52.32 -5.66 -18.44
C SER A 941 -52.04 -7.16 -18.30
N PHE A 942 -50.92 -7.55 -17.66
CA PHE A 942 -50.51 -8.94 -17.59
C PHE A 942 -51.52 -9.79 -16.82
N TRP A 943 -51.89 -9.38 -15.60
CA TRP A 943 -52.87 -10.09 -14.77
C TRP A 943 -54.01 -9.16 -14.33
N THR A 944 -54.84 -8.78 -15.31
CA THR A 944 -56.07 -8.00 -15.09
C THR A 944 -57.30 -8.91 -14.99
N PHE A 945 -58.22 -8.60 -14.09
CA PHE A 945 -59.48 -9.32 -13.92
C PHE A 945 -60.62 -8.40 -13.45
N GLN A 946 -61.87 -8.86 -13.60
CA GLN A 946 -63.08 -8.15 -13.17
C GLN A 946 -63.91 -9.03 -12.24
N ILE A 947 -64.45 -8.45 -11.18
CA ILE A 947 -65.33 -9.19 -10.27
C ILE A 947 -66.72 -9.29 -10.87
N ALA A 948 -67.28 -10.50 -10.90
CA ALA A 948 -68.61 -10.75 -11.41
C ALA A 948 -69.66 -9.87 -10.68
N ALA A 949 -70.42 -9.10 -11.45
CA ALA A 949 -71.59 -8.41 -10.95
C ALA A 949 -72.67 -9.44 -10.55
N PRO A 950 -73.56 -9.11 -9.60
CA PRO A 950 -74.63 -10.02 -9.18
C PRO A 950 -75.65 -10.14 -10.32
N ASN A 951 -75.47 -11.14 -11.18
CA ASN A 951 -76.51 -11.51 -12.13
C ASN A 951 -77.54 -12.38 -11.42
N ASN A 952 -78.64 -11.72 -11.01
CA ASN A 952 -79.94 -12.36 -10.88
C ASN A 952 -80.25 -13.09 -12.18
N THR A 953 -80.07 -14.40 -12.23
CA THR A 953 -81.04 -15.35 -12.81
C THR A 953 -80.55 -16.79 -12.68
N THR A 954 -81.36 -17.57 -11.98
CA THR A 954 -81.44 -19.02 -11.95
C THR A 954 -81.36 -19.66 -13.34
N GLN A 955 -80.54 -20.70 -13.53
CA GLN A 955 -81.00 -21.96 -14.15
C GLN A 955 -80.04 -23.14 -13.94
N LYS A 956 -80.68 -24.30 -13.75
CA LYS A 956 -80.17 -25.64 -13.39
C LYS A 956 -79.20 -26.26 -14.41
N PRO A 957 -78.38 -27.24 -13.99
CA PRO A 957 -77.47 -27.97 -14.88
C PRO A 957 -78.21 -29.02 -15.71
N THR A 958 -77.99 -29.02 -17.02
CA THR A 958 -78.36 -30.11 -17.93
C THR A 958 -77.11 -30.70 -18.57
N THR A 959 -76.99 -32.01 -18.42
CA THR A 959 -76.01 -32.91 -19.01
C THR A 959 -76.12 -32.98 -20.53
N ARG A 960 -75.00 -32.90 -21.26
CA ARG A 960 -74.74 -33.81 -22.39
C ARG A 960 -73.28 -33.86 -22.84
N LYS A 961 -72.88 -35.12 -23.08
CA LYS A 961 -71.62 -35.66 -23.61
C LYS A 961 -71.27 -35.16 -25.01
N THR A 962 -69.98 -35.01 -25.35
CA THR A 962 -69.39 -35.47 -26.63
C THR A 962 -67.86 -35.41 -26.51
N THR A 963 -67.18 -36.55 -26.34
CA THR A 963 -66.55 -37.41 -27.36
C THR A 963 -65.09 -37.04 -27.62
N VAL A 964 -64.23 -37.86 -27.01
CA VAL A 964 -62.80 -38.00 -27.27
C VAL A 964 -62.60 -38.59 -28.67
N THR A 965 -61.79 -37.93 -29.50
CA THR A 965 -61.25 -38.53 -30.73
C THR A 965 -59.75 -38.76 -30.55
N THR A 966 -59.41 -40.02 -30.37
CA THR A 966 -58.06 -40.56 -30.28
C THR A 966 -57.39 -40.53 -31.66
N THR A 967 -56.15 -40.04 -31.74
CA THR A 967 -55.23 -40.50 -32.80
C THR A 967 -53.98 -41.07 -32.13
N ARG A 968 -53.75 -42.34 -32.42
CA ARG A 968 -52.72 -43.24 -31.88
C ARG A 968 -51.51 -43.17 -32.81
N ARG A 969 -50.30 -43.07 -32.27
CA ARG A 969 -49.11 -43.61 -32.95
C ARG A 969 -48.22 -44.35 -31.96
N THR A 970 -47.86 -45.54 -32.39
CA THR A 970 -47.40 -46.68 -31.61
C THR A 970 -45.88 -46.71 -31.53
N THR A 971 -45.44 -47.16 -30.37
CA THR A 971 -44.15 -47.69 -29.92
C THR A 971 -43.35 -48.49 -30.96
N ILE A 972 -42.02 -48.36 -30.90
CA ILE A 972 -41.09 -49.46 -31.19
C ILE A 972 -40.31 -49.75 -29.90
N THR A 973 -40.28 -51.03 -29.55
CA THR A 973 -39.75 -51.63 -28.32
C THR A 973 -38.64 -52.58 -28.71
N THR A 974 -37.52 -52.60 -27.98
CA THR A 974 -36.64 -53.78 -27.73
C THR A 974 -35.48 -53.32 -26.83
N THR A 975 -35.01 -54.00 -25.79
CA THR A 975 -35.43 -55.22 -25.09
C THR A 975 -34.67 -55.30 -23.76
N HIS A 976 -35.34 -55.86 -22.76
CA HIS A 976 -34.85 -56.26 -21.44
C HIS A 976 -33.76 -57.34 -21.46
N LYS A 977 -32.99 -57.42 -20.35
CA LYS A 977 -32.94 -58.53 -19.35
C LYS A 977 -31.71 -58.30 -18.42
N THR A 978 -31.67 -58.58 -17.12
CA THR A 978 -32.35 -59.63 -16.33
C THR A 978 -32.11 -59.42 -14.81
N THR A 979 -33.15 -59.61 -13.97
CA THR A 979 -33.26 -60.48 -12.74
C THR A 979 -32.30 -60.35 -11.53
N THR A 980 -32.65 -60.56 -10.25
CA THR A 980 -33.91 -60.80 -9.50
C THR A 980 -33.66 -60.74 -7.96
N THR A 981 -34.72 -60.43 -7.20
CA THR A 981 -35.18 -60.97 -5.87
C THR A 981 -34.41 -60.76 -4.55
N THR A 982 -34.97 -59.81 -3.78
CA THR A 982 -35.59 -59.88 -2.43
C THR A 982 -35.82 -61.23 -1.72
N ALA A 983 -35.63 -61.21 -0.39
CA ALA A 983 -36.62 -61.40 0.70
C ALA A 983 -35.90 -61.32 2.06
N MET A 984 -36.44 -60.95 3.23
CA MET A 984 -37.66 -60.32 3.76
C MET A 984 -37.41 -60.21 5.27
N THR A 985 -37.91 -59.18 5.97
CA THR A 985 -38.70 -59.34 7.22
C THR A 985 -39.21 -57.98 7.74
N THR A 986 -40.54 -57.88 7.77
CA THR A 986 -41.43 -56.95 8.51
C THR A 986 -41.26 -57.09 10.04
N PRO A 987 -41.77 -56.20 10.93
CA PRO A 987 -43.03 -55.44 10.79
C PRO A 987 -43.13 -54.01 11.36
N LEU A 988 -44.10 -53.25 10.81
CA LEU A 988 -44.86 -52.19 11.49
C LEU A 988 -45.98 -52.87 12.34
N PRO A 989 -46.51 -52.28 13.43
CA PRO A 989 -47.36 -51.07 13.38
C PRO A 989 -47.13 -50.18 14.63
N SER A 990 -47.73 -49.02 14.91
CA SER A 990 -49.04 -48.43 14.58
C SER A 990 -49.07 -47.01 15.20
N VAL A 991 -49.71 -46.06 14.51
CA VAL A 991 -50.76 -45.14 15.03
C VAL A 991 -50.32 -44.17 16.16
N THR A 992 -50.45 -42.85 16.06
CA THR A 992 -51.75 -42.15 16.16
C THR A 992 -51.63 -40.67 15.76
N THR A 993 -52.63 -40.26 15.00
CA THR A 993 -53.20 -38.94 14.70
C THR A 993 -53.13 -37.84 15.77
N THR A 994 -52.81 -36.63 15.27
CA THR A 994 -53.40 -35.30 15.52
C THR A 994 -54.47 -35.14 16.61
N THR A 995 -54.25 -34.18 17.52
CA THR A 995 -55.29 -33.28 18.04
C THR A 995 -54.74 -31.89 18.33
N THR A 996 -55.36 -30.90 17.70
CA THR A 996 -55.46 -29.50 18.09
C THR A 996 -56.43 -29.37 19.27
N ALA A 997 -56.07 -28.60 20.32
CA ALA A 997 -56.95 -27.67 21.05
C ALA A 997 -56.25 -27.14 22.31
N GLY A 998 -56.33 -25.82 22.50
CA GLY A 998 -55.61 -25.09 23.54
C GLY A 998 -56.08 -25.33 24.97
N ALA A 999 -55.17 -25.05 25.90
CA ALA A 999 -55.48 -24.80 27.29
C ALA A 999 -55.17 -23.33 27.61
N VAL A 1000 -56.24 -22.58 27.87
CA VAL A 1000 -56.22 -21.29 28.54
C VAL A 1000 -55.67 -21.49 29.96
N ILE A 1001 -54.70 -20.68 30.39
CA ILE A 1001 -54.35 -20.55 31.81
C ILE A 1001 -54.64 -19.12 32.26
N THR A 1002 -55.77 -19.01 32.96
CA THR A 1002 -56.19 -17.89 33.78
C THR A 1002 -55.25 -17.66 34.96
N SER A 1003 -55.17 -16.38 35.35
CA SER A 1003 -54.51 -15.77 36.51
C SER A 1003 -54.56 -16.55 37.83
N GLY A 1004 -53.38 -16.79 38.43
CA GLY A 1004 -53.20 -17.21 39.83
C GLY A 1004 -51.75 -17.55 40.15
N ILE A 1005 -51.12 -16.83 41.08
CA ILE A 1005 -49.73 -17.05 41.53
C ILE A 1005 -49.67 -18.30 42.44
N PRO A 1006 -48.88 -19.35 42.15
CA PRO A 1006 -48.64 -20.43 43.09
C PRO A 1006 -47.51 -20.07 44.07
N PRO A 1007 -47.62 -20.38 45.38
CA PRO A 1007 -46.55 -20.14 46.34
C PRO A 1007 -45.48 -21.26 46.29
N ASN A 1008 -44.22 -20.84 46.43
CA ASN A 1008 -42.98 -21.59 46.70
C ASN A 1008 -43.00 -23.11 46.49
N GLY A 1009 -42.39 -23.56 45.37
CA GLY A 1009 -41.74 -24.88 45.32
C GLY A 1009 -42.06 -25.78 44.13
N VAL A 1010 -43.23 -25.66 43.49
CA VAL A 1010 -43.69 -26.64 42.50
C VAL A 1010 -43.58 -26.11 41.06
N CYS A 1011 -42.99 -26.90 40.17
CA CYS A 1011 -42.85 -26.60 38.74
C CYS A 1011 -44.21 -26.69 38.02
N PRO A 1012 -44.67 -25.63 37.32
CA PRO A 1012 -45.96 -25.67 36.65
C PRO A 1012 -45.95 -26.50 35.37
N ASN A 1013 -44.82 -26.62 34.64
CA ASN A 1013 -44.63 -27.45 33.45
C ASN A 1013 -43.16 -27.85 33.25
N TRP A 1014 -42.89 -29.12 32.86
CA TRP A 1014 -41.56 -29.62 32.49
C TRP A 1014 -41.40 -29.68 30.97
N LEU A 1015 -40.33 -29.07 30.45
CA LEU A 1015 -40.06 -28.95 29.02
C LEU A 1015 -38.94 -29.90 28.58
N PRO A 1016 -39.08 -30.62 27.46
CA PRO A 1016 -37.99 -31.40 26.88
C PRO A 1016 -36.96 -30.52 26.16
N PHE A 1017 -35.72 -30.99 26.08
CA PHE A 1017 -34.69 -30.36 25.23
C PHE A 1017 -35.09 -30.40 23.75
N GLY A 1018 -34.82 -29.32 23.02
CA GLY A 1018 -35.32 -29.06 21.66
C GLY A 1018 -36.61 -28.22 21.61
N THR A 1019 -37.17 -27.85 22.77
CA THR A 1019 -38.38 -27.02 22.82
C THR A 1019 -38.05 -25.55 22.54
N VAL A 1020 -38.83 -24.96 21.63
CA VAL A 1020 -38.87 -23.52 21.36
C VAL A 1020 -40.23 -22.97 21.77
N LEU A 1021 -40.26 -22.00 22.69
CA LEU A 1021 -41.49 -21.37 23.17
C LEU A 1021 -41.39 -19.86 23.01
N SER A 1022 -42.31 -19.28 22.23
CA SER A 1022 -42.50 -17.83 22.13
C SER A 1022 -43.60 -17.39 23.10
N LEU A 1023 -43.29 -16.49 24.03
CA LEU A 1023 -44.19 -16.03 25.07
C LEU A 1023 -44.19 -14.51 25.15
N THR A 1024 -45.37 -13.93 25.33
CA THR A 1024 -45.59 -12.49 25.40
C THR A 1024 -45.92 -12.09 26.82
N SER A 1025 -45.09 -11.26 27.44
CA SER A 1025 -45.36 -10.81 28.81
C SER A 1025 -46.50 -9.77 28.86
N SER A 1026 -47.42 -9.92 29.82
CA SER A 1026 -48.49 -8.95 30.08
C SER A 1026 -48.56 -8.57 31.56
N ALA A 1027 -49.09 -7.39 31.87
CA ALA A 1027 -49.19 -6.88 33.24
C ALA A 1027 -50.00 -7.77 34.22
N LEU A 1028 -50.76 -8.75 33.69
CA LEU A 1028 -51.61 -9.68 34.45
C LEU A 1028 -50.88 -10.97 34.90
N GLN A 1029 -49.73 -11.31 34.32
CA GLN A 1029 -48.91 -12.48 34.70
C GLN A 1029 -47.43 -12.08 34.81
N PRO A 1030 -46.97 -11.69 36.01
CA PRO A 1030 -45.69 -11.02 36.16
C PRO A 1030 -44.48 -11.96 36.16
N ASN A 1031 -44.63 -13.29 36.31
CA ASN A 1031 -43.48 -14.20 36.30
C ASN A 1031 -43.77 -15.46 35.48
N TYR A 1032 -42.78 -15.93 34.70
CA TYR A 1032 -42.84 -17.21 33.99
C TYR A 1032 -41.87 -18.20 34.60
N THR A 1033 -42.35 -19.40 34.92
CA THR A 1033 -41.52 -20.47 35.50
C THR A 1033 -41.43 -21.64 34.53
N PHE A 1034 -40.22 -22.03 34.19
CA PHE A 1034 -39.91 -23.17 33.32
C PHE A 1034 -39.08 -24.18 34.09
N CYS A 1035 -39.31 -25.46 33.83
CA CYS A 1035 -38.50 -26.53 34.41
C CYS A 1035 -38.08 -27.51 33.34
N PHE A 1036 -36.86 -28.01 33.44
CA PHE A 1036 -36.32 -29.00 32.52
C PHE A 1036 -35.23 -29.82 33.24
N THR A 1037 -34.99 -31.03 32.75
CA THR A 1037 -34.03 -31.97 33.34
C THR A 1037 -32.86 -32.14 32.39
N VAL A 1038 -31.66 -31.92 32.90
CA VAL A 1038 -30.39 -32.24 32.22
C VAL A 1038 -29.98 -33.67 32.62
N ASN A 1039 -30.03 -34.59 31.68
CA ASN A 1039 -29.67 -35.99 31.80
C ASN A 1039 -28.18 -36.26 31.48
N THR A 1040 -27.53 -35.37 30.71
CA THR A 1040 -26.10 -35.41 30.36
C THR A 1040 -25.21 -34.70 31.40
N THR A 1041 -23.88 -34.83 31.29
CA THR A 1041 -22.92 -34.24 32.25
C THR A 1041 -23.05 -32.72 32.35
N PHE A 1042 -23.25 -32.07 31.19
CA PHE A 1042 -23.56 -30.65 31.05
C PHE A 1042 -24.56 -30.46 29.90
N ALA A 1043 -25.32 -29.37 29.91
CA ALA A 1043 -26.15 -28.93 28.80
C ALA A 1043 -26.13 -27.40 28.67
N ASP A 1044 -26.05 -26.91 27.44
CA ASP A 1044 -26.03 -25.49 27.12
C ASP A 1044 -27.46 -25.02 26.78
N VAL A 1045 -27.98 -24.07 27.56
CA VAL A 1045 -29.34 -23.55 27.47
C VAL A 1045 -29.32 -22.08 27.08
N THR A 1046 -30.03 -21.72 26.01
CA THR A 1046 -30.05 -20.35 25.49
C THR A 1046 -31.44 -19.72 25.58
N ILE A 1047 -31.57 -18.64 26.34
CA ILE A 1047 -32.83 -17.90 26.50
C ILE A 1047 -32.70 -16.59 25.72
N ALA A 1048 -33.54 -16.38 24.71
CA ALA A 1048 -33.58 -15.14 23.95
C ALA A 1048 -34.77 -14.28 24.40
N ALA A 1049 -34.56 -13.01 24.70
CA ALA A 1049 -35.62 -12.08 25.04
C ALA A 1049 -35.59 -10.84 24.14
N ASN A 1050 -36.74 -10.48 23.56
CA ASN A 1050 -36.90 -9.34 22.67
C ASN A 1050 -37.87 -8.33 23.31
N THR A 1051 -37.34 -7.22 23.82
CA THR A 1051 -38.14 -6.19 24.51
C THR A 1051 -38.20 -4.91 23.68
N TRP A 1052 -39.34 -4.21 23.71
CA TRP A 1052 -39.61 -3.03 22.86
C TRP A 1052 -39.36 -1.68 23.57
N ALA A 1053 -38.65 -1.67 24.71
CA ALA A 1053 -38.32 -0.45 25.43
C ALA A 1053 -36.99 -0.57 26.21
N PRO A 1054 -36.24 0.53 26.41
CA PRO A 1054 -34.89 0.49 26.99
C PRO A 1054 -34.95 0.19 28.50
N CYS A 1055 -34.48 -1.00 28.91
CA CYS A 1055 -34.39 -1.37 30.32
C CYS A 1055 -33.11 -0.75 30.93
N SER A 1056 -33.28 0.29 31.74
CA SER A 1056 -32.23 1.24 32.14
C SER A 1056 -31.19 0.74 33.15
N THR A 1057 -31.03 -0.56 33.41
CA THR A 1057 -30.00 -1.06 34.35
C THR A 1057 -29.58 -2.49 34.03
N TRP A 1058 -28.48 -2.67 33.28
CA TRP A 1058 -27.76 -3.95 33.21
C TRP A 1058 -26.38 -3.74 33.88
N LYS A 1059 -26.03 -4.60 34.85
CA LYS A 1059 -24.90 -4.39 35.76
C LYS A 1059 -23.67 -5.20 35.35
N ILE A 1060 -22.50 -4.64 35.63
CA ILE A 1060 -21.16 -5.20 35.41
C ILE A 1060 -20.80 -6.17 36.57
N SER A 1061 -20.59 -7.44 36.20
CA SER A 1061 -19.99 -8.61 36.89
C SER A 1061 -20.41 -9.05 38.33
N GLY A 1062 -20.54 -10.38 38.51
CA GLY A 1062 -20.24 -11.08 39.77
C GLY A 1062 -21.38 -11.64 40.66
N THR A 1063 -22.66 -11.39 40.40
CA THR A 1063 -23.78 -11.95 41.21
C THR A 1063 -24.99 -12.32 40.34
N ALA A 1064 -25.82 -13.26 40.83
CA ALA A 1064 -26.96 -13.85 40.10
C ALA A 1064 -27.88 -12.80 39.43
N ASP A 1065 -28.27 -13.10 38.20
CA ASP A 1065 -28.96 -12.20 37.27
C ASP A 1065 -30.36 -11.79 37.79
N PRO A 1066 -30.69 -10.48 37.83
CA PRO A 1066 -31.97 -10.00 38.36
C PRO A 1066 -33.21 -10.37 37.52
N LEU A 1067 -33.05 -10.95 36.33
CA LEU A 1067 -34.15 -11.45 35.50
C LEU A 1067 -34.47 -12.93 35.72
N LEU A 1068 -33.54 -13.73 36.25
CA LEU A 1068 -33.60 -15.19 36.18
C LEU A 1068 -33.19 -15.89 37.51
N ASP A 1069 -34.14 -16.48 38.24
CA ASP A 1069 -33.81 -17.35 39.39
C ASP A 1069 -33.62 -18.80 38.91
N LEU A 1070 -32.39 -19.31 38.98
CA LEU A 1070 -32.03 -20.71 38.74
C LEU A 1070 -32.06 -21.50 40.05
N PHE A 1071 -32.98 -22.46 40.17
CA PHE A 1071 -33.16 -23.27 41.38
C PHE A 1071 -32.85 -24.74 41.09
N THR A 1072 -31.83 -25.29 41.74
CA THR A 1072 -31.48 -26.73 41.72
C THR A 1072 -31.86 -27.38 43.06
N PRO A 1073 -32.64 -28.47 43.10
CA PRO A 1073 -32.94 -29.17 44.34
C PRO A 1073 -31.66 -29.72 44.99
N GLU A 1074 -31.50 -29.45 46.29
CA GLU A 1074 -30.32 -29.62 47.12
C GLU A 1074 -29.76 -31.06 47.13
N THR A 1075 -28.81 -31.39 46.24
CA THR A 1075 -27.84 -32.50 46.47
C THR A 1075 -26.47 -32.30 45.83
N SER A 1076 -26.20 -31.19 45.13
CA SER A 1076 -24.88 -30.92 44.52
C SER A 1076 -24.15 -29.79 45.22
N THR A 1077 -23.18 -30.11 46.08
CA THR A 1077 -22.28 -29.12 46.70
C THR A 1077 -21.30 -28.56 45.66
N GLY A 1078 -21.60 -27.37 45.14
CA GLY A 1078 -20.69 -26.54 44.34
C GLY A 1078 -21.42 -25.31 43.78
N PRO A 1079 -20.77 -24.12 43.70
CA PRO A 1079 -21.44 -22.91 43.26
C PRO A 1079 -21.88 -23.02 41.79
N PRO A 1080 -23.09 -22.55 41.43
CA PRO A 1080 -23.50 -22.43 40.04
C PRO A 1080 -22.63 -21.38 39.34
N VAL A 1081 -22.11 -21.73 38.16
CA VAL A 1081 -21.26 -20.86 37.35
C VAL A 1081 -22.10 -20.35 36.18
N ALA A 1082 -22.47 -19.06 36.22
CA ALA A 1082 -22.98 -18.35 35.05
C ALA A 1082 -21.79 -17.70 34.34
N GLN A 1083 -21.65 -17.95 33.05
CA GLN A 1083 -20.66 -17.30 32.17
C GLN A 1083 -21.43 -16.58 31.06
N ASN A 1084 -21.17 -15.29 30.89
CA ASN A 1084 -21.30 -14.65 29.59
C ASN A 1084 -20.09 -15.08 28.73
N ASP A 1085 -20.24 -15.13 27.41
CA ASP A 1085 -19.26 -15.76 26.50
C ASP A 1085 -17.88 -15.06 26.41
N ASP A 1086 -17.64 -14.01 27.19
CA ASP A 1086 -16.46 -13.15 27.00
C ASP A 1086 -15.91 -12.46 28.27
N GLY A 1087 -16.44 -12.72 29.47
CA GLY A 1087 -15.71 -12.50 30.73
C GLY A 1087 -15.22 -11.07 31.09
N ASN A 1088 -15.55 -10.00 30.34
CA ASN A 1088 -15.47 -8.61 30.79
C ASN A 1088 -16.45 -7.68 30.04
N SER A 1089 -16.77 -6.54 30.67
CA SER A 1089 -18.11 -5.94 30.61
C SER A 1089 -18.33 -4.88 29.53
N ILE A 1090 -19.51 -4.93 28.92
CA ILE A 1090 -20.04 -3.93 27.98
C ILE A 1090 -20.25 -2.61 28.74
N SER A 1091 -19.50 -1.57 28.39
CA SER A 1091 -19.88 -0.19 28.66
C SER A 1091 -20.40 0.44 27.37
N HIS A 1092 -21.72 0.60 27.30
CA HIS A 1092 -22.50 1.34 26.31
C HIS A 1092 -22.77 0.68 24.95
N LEU A 1093 -23.78 -0.20 24.93
CA LEU A 1093 -24.72 -0.33 23.82
C LEU A 1093 -26.14 -0.23 24.39
N ASN A 1094 -26.94 0.72 23.88
CA ASN A 1094 -28.38 0.66 24.05
C ASN A 1094 -28.90 -0.43 23.10
N CYS A 1095 -29.26 -1.58 23.68
CA CYS A 1095 -29.84 -2.76 23.04
C CYS A 1095 -31.14 -2.46 22.28
N TYR A 1096 -31.56 -3.40 21.42
CA TYR A 1096 -32.87 -4.07 21.60
C TYR A 1096 -32.78 -5.57 21.21
N GLY A 1097 -32.34 -6.40 22.15
CA GLY A 1097 -32.28 -7.87 22.08
C GLY A 1097 -31.22 -8.44 23.03
N ALA A 1098 -31.60 -9.36 23.93
CA ALA A 1098 -30.65 -10.01 24.83
C ALA A 1098 -30.75 -11.54 24.69
N VAL A 1099 -29.62 -12.21 24.49
CA VAL A 1099 -29.50 -13.67 24.44
C VAL A 1099 -28.64 -14.09 25.63
N LEU A 1100 -29.16 -14.95 26.50
CA LEU A 1100 -28.48 -15.45 27.69
C LEU A 1100 -28.24 -16.95 27.54
N SER A 1101 -26.98 -17.36 27.46
CA SER A 1101 -26.57 -18.77 27.38
C SER A 1101 -26.02 -19.25 28.73
N TYR A 1102 -26.47 -20.41 29.20
CA TYR A 1102 -26.06 -21.03 30.46
C TYR A 1102 -25.59 -22.46 30.23
N ARG A 1103 -24.44 -22.82 30.82
CA ARG A 1103 -23.99 -24.21 30.92
C ARG A 1103 -24.42 -24.83 32.24
N LEU A 1104 -25.37 -25.76 32.19
CA LEU A 1104 -26.00 -26.39 33.35
C LEU A 1104 -25.49 -27.82 33.54
N LYS A 1105 -25.21 -28.23 34.78
CA LYS A 1105 -24.78 -29.60 35.12
C LYS A 1105 -25.96 -30.58 35.10
N LYS A 1106 -25.66 -31.88 35.01
CA LYS A 1106 -26.65 -32.95 35.21
C LYS A 1106 -27.54 -32.69 36.43
N GLY A 1107 -28.85 -32.62 36.23
CA GLY A 1107 -29.80 -32.35 37.30
C GLY A 1107 -31.10 -31.70 36.83
N ASN A 1108 -32.01 -31.52 37.79
CA ASN A 1108 -33.28 -30.83 37.58
C ASN A 1108 -33.08 -29.33 37.78
N HIS A 1109 -33.45 -28.53 36.79
CA HIS A 1109 -33.30 -27.08 36.82
C HIS A 1109 -34.63 -26.38 36.66
N ARG A 1110 -34.86 -25.36 37.49
CA ARG A 1110 -36.00 -24.45 37.40
C ARG A 1110 -35.52 -23.04 37.09
N VAL A 1111 -36.15 -22.39 36.14
CA VAL A 1111 -35.86 -21.04 35.65
C VAL A 1111 -37.09 -20.16 35.86
N ILE A 1112 -36.95 -19.04 36.56
CA ILE A 1112 -38.05 -18.08 36.79
C ILE A 1112 -37.71 -16.71 36.19
N VAL A 1113 -38.50 -16.23 35.23
CA VAL A 1113 -38.38 -14.91 34.60
C VAL A 1113 -39.30 -13.91 35.30
N ARG A 1114 -38.79 -12.77 35.80
CA ARG A 1114 -39.59 -11.75 36.53
C ARG A 1114 -39.82 -10.45 35.73
N HIS A 1115 -41.08 -10.00 35.60
CA HIS A 1115 -41.53 -8.89 34.72
C HIS A 1115 -41.29 -7.47 35.25
N GLN A 1116 -41.10 -7.25 36.56
CA GLN A 1116 -41.20 -5.91 37.20
C GLN A 1116 -40.16 -4.84 36.80
N LYS A 1117 -39.31 -5.04 35.78
CA LYS A 1117 -38.31 -4.05 35.32
C LYS A 1117 -38.22 -3.81 33.81
N CYS A 1118 -39.03 -4.48 32.99
CA CYS A 1118 -39.12 -4.20 31.56
C CYS A 1118 -40.61 -4.10 31.17
N ALA A 1119 -41.04 -2.93 30.71
CA ALA A 1119 -42.41 -2.75 30.23
C ALA A 1119 -42.52 -3.33 28.81
N TYR A 1120 -43.18 -4.48 28.70
CA TYR A 1120 -43.63 -5.15 27.47
C TYR A 1120 -42.54 -5.69 26.53
N GLY A 1121 -42.50 -7.02 26.37
CA GLY A 1121 -41.63 -7.72 25.43
C GLY A 1121 -42.07 -9.16 25.14
N ASN A 1122 -41.71 -9.63 23.94
CA ASN A 1122 -41.83 -11.02 23.48
C ASN A 1122 -40.51 -11.73 23.78
N PHE A 1123 -40.54 -12.85 24.48
CA PHE A 1123 -39.33 -13.64 24.72
C PHE A 1123 -39.48 -15.03 24.14
N GLU A 1124 -38.39 -15.56 23.62
CA GLU A 1124 -38.27 -16.87 23.00
C GLU A 1124 -37.31 -17.74 23.83
N LEU A 1125 -37.87 -18.73 24.51
CA LEU A 1125 -37.06 -19.73 25.21
C LEU A 1125 -36.63 -20.81 24.22
N ARG A 1126 -35.32 -21.04 24.07
CA ARG A 1126 -34.76 -22.13 23.27
C ARG A 1126 -33.93 -23.09 24.14
N LEU A 1127 -34.43 -24.30 24.35
CA LEU A 1127 -33.64 -25.35 25.00
C LEU A 1127 -32.84 -26.09 23.93
N SER A 1128 -31.59 -25.68 23.69
CA SER A 1128 -30.67 -26.33 22.74
C SER A 1128 -30.16 -27.69 23.24
N SER A 1129 -29.90 -28.60 22.31
CA SER A 1129 -29.60 -30.03 22.54
C SER A 1129 -28.53 -30.34 23.59
N GLU A 1130 -28.73 -31.44 24.33
CA GLU A 1130 -27.74 -31.99 25.28
C GLU A 1130 -26.47 -32.49 24.58
N THR A 1131 -25.31 -31.95 24.95
CA THR A 1131 -23.98 -32.39 24.48
C THR A 1131 -23.32 -33.30 25.53
N THR A 1132 -22.78 -34.46 25.09
CA THR A 1132 -22.18 -35.47 25.98
C THR A 1132 -20.67 -35.39 26.12
N ASN A 1133 -19.97 -34.43 25.49
CA ASN A 1133 -18.50 -34.43 25.47
C ASN A 1133 -17.86 -33.29 26.26
N SER A 1134 -16.87 -33.68 27.08
CA SER A 1134 -16.20 -32.90 28.11
C SER A 1134 -14.82 -32.39 27.67
N LEU A 1135 -14.71 -31.68 26.55
CA LEU A 1135 -13.45 -31.06 26.12
C LEU A 1135 -13.71 -29.65 25.59
N LYS A 1136 -12.82 -28.75 26.02
CA LYS A 1136 -12.93 -27.28 26.09
C LYS A 1136 -13.14 -26.58 24.76
#